data_AF-A0ABD5VSF4-F1
#
_entry.id   AF-A0ABD5VSF4-F1
#
_cell.length_a   1.000
_cell.length_b   1.000
_cell.length_c   1.000
_cell.angle_alpha   90.00
_cell.angle_beta   90.00
_cell.angle_gamma   90.00
#
_symmetry.space_group_name_H-M   'P 1'
#
loop_
_entity.id
_entity.type
_entity.pdbx_description
1 polymer ?
#
loop_
_entity_poly.entity_id
_entity_poly.type
_entity_poly.pdbx_seq_one_letter_code
_entity_poly.pdbx_strand_id
1 'polypeptide(L)'
;MSHEEFPTDRPAVVTCGLPYANGNLHIGHLRTYVSGDVLSRSLRRMGQQTAFVSGSDMHGTPIALNAEQEGVSPEEFALRWHDVYEETFPKLNVEFDNYGNTDDDTNWELTQDIVRTLDEEGYVYEKEMQVAWDAEADQPLPDRYVEGTCPYCGAKARGDECDEGCQRHLEPGEIEDPVSVLTGNPAEYRTREHKFFRLSEFKEYLGEFIDRLEGTSNAKNQPREWIEGELQDWCITRDMDWGIDYPGEDGDDLVLYVWVDAPIEYISSTKQYSERVGVDEYDWEEVWRESGEIVHIIGRDIIQHHTVFWPAMLHGAGYNEPRAVMASGFVNLDGKAFSTSRNRAVWVDDYLDEGFHPDLLRYYLVTAGGFEKDINFSWERFQERVNSELVDSVGNFAYRTLLFAHRNWEGTPEFDLSEEVREEIETAVETFEQAVNDYSLKKAGDAATRLSAFGNEYIQRNEPWKLTDEDPDRAAQVIGDCVQVTKALAVLLAPFVPQKADELWTQLQEPGSVHDVELDAALEAPPAAFDAPDELFEKIEDDRVERLNEALQERIEAASEAEADDGEATDEAESETMTDDLEPIADDRVSFDDFQALDLRVGSIESAEPIEGSDKLVRLEVDIGVETRQLVAGIKQLHDVESLPGTKVVIVANLEKAELFGVESNGMVLAAGEEADLLTTHGDSEPGTKIR
;
A
#
# COMPACT_ATOMS: atom_id res chain seq x y z
N MET A 1 -7.45 -21.93 13.32
CA MET A 1 -8.58 -22.55 12.60
C MET A 1 -8.98 -21.53 11.54
N SER A 2 -9.24 -21.92 10.30
CA SER A 2 -9.75 -20.96 9.30
C SER A 2 -11.17 -20.56 9.67
N HIS A 3 -11.55 -19.32 9.39
CA HIS A 3 -12.91 -18.85 9.57
C HIS A 3 -13.84 -19.54 8.57
N GLU A 4 -15.15 -19.39 8.77
CA GLU A 4 -16.16 -19.85 7.81
C GLU A 4 -16.06 -19.04 6.51
N GLU A 5 -16.10 -19.71 5.36
CA GLU A 5 -16.08 -19.03 4.05
C GLU A 5 -17.31 -18.11 3.90
N PHE A 6 -17.12 -16.94 3.30
CA PHE A 6 -18.21 -16.05 2.91
C PHE A 6 -19.09 -16.71 1.84
N PRO A 7 -20.41 -16.42 1.83
CA PRO A 7 -21.12 -15.59 2.80
C PRO A 7 -21.32 -16.31 4.15
N THR A 8 -21.29 -15.56 5.25
CA THR A 8 -21.63 -16.05 6.59
C THR A 8 -22.99 -15.49 7.04
N ASP A 9 -23.58 -16.07 8.08
CA ASP A 9 -24.83 -15.57 8.69
C ASP A 9 -24.62 -14.27 9.51
N ARG A 10 -23.40 -13.75 9.60
CA ARG A 10 -23.01 -12.61 10.44
C ARG A 10 -22.65 -11.41 9.57
N PRO A 11 -22.99 -10.16 9.94
CA PRO A 11 -22.66 -8.98 9.15
C PRO A 11 -21.15 -8.76 9.05
N ALA A 12 -20.71 -8.22 7.92
CA ALA A 12 -19.32 -7.92 7.64
C ALA A 12 -19.09 -6.42 7.48
N VAL A 13 -17.95 -5.92 7.94
CA VAL A 13 -17.46 -4.58 7.61
C VAL A 13 -16.11 -4.67 6.91
N VAL A 14 -16.03 -4.05 5.72
CA VAL A 14 -14.77 -3.78 5.04
C VAL A 14 -14.39 -2.34 5.33
N THR A 15 -13.13 -2.12 5.69
CA THR A 15 -12.61 -0.78 5.99
C THR A 15 -11.36 -0.49 5.17
N CYS A 16 -11.12 0.79 4.89
CA CYS A 16 -9.87 1.25 4.28
C CYS A 16 -9.13 2.20 5.22
N GLY A 17 -7.80 2.09 5.24
CA GLY A 17 -6.91 3.05 5.91
C GLY A 17 -7.32 4.50 5.65
N LEU A 18 -7.44 5.29 6.71
CA LEU A 18 -7.86 6.69 6.61
C LEU A 18 -6.78 7.51 5.89
N PRO A 19 -7.11 8.29 4.84
CA PRO A 19 -6.18 9.25 4.29
C PRO A 19 -6.02 10.39 5.28
N TYR A 20 -4.76 10.80 5.48
CA TYR A 20 -4.43 11.94 6.30
C TYR A 20 -4.87 13.23 5.61
N ALA A 21 -5.62 14.09 6.31
CA ALA A 21 -6.29 15.26 5.73
C ALA A 21 -5.35 16.45 5.49
N ASN A 22 -4.34 16.27 4.62
CA ASN A 22 -3.30 17.27 4.39
C ASN A 22 -2.85 17.47 2.93
N GLY A 23 -3.38 16.73 1.97
CA GLY A 23 -2.87 16.80 0.60
C GLY A 23 -3.69 16.09 -0.47
N ASN A 24 -3.34 16.31 -1.74
CA ASN A 24 -4.06 15.72 -2.85
C ASN A 24 -3.91 14.19 -2.91
N LEU A 25 -4.92 13.52 -3.45
CA LEU A 25 -4.86 12.09 -3.72
C LEU A 25 -4.07 11.81 -5.02
N HIS A 26 -3.17 10.83 -4.97
CA HIS A 26 -2.55 10.23 -6.15
C HIS A 26 -2.99 8.76 -6.30
N ILE A 27 -2.76 8.15 -7.47
CA ILE A 27 -3.20 6.77 -7.75
C ILE A 27 -2.66 5.72 -6.76
N GLY A 28 -1.56 6.02 -6.07
CA GLY A 28 -1.03 5.18 -4.99
C GLY A 28 -2.01 4.98 -3.84
N HIS A 29 -2.70 6.05 -3.42
CA HIS A 29 -3.73 6.02 -2.39
C HIS A 29 -4.90 5.14 -2.86
N LEU A 30 -5.30 5.26 -4.12
CA LEU A 30 -6.43 4.52 -4.68
C LEU A 30 -6.24 3.00 -4.65
N ARG A 31 -5.02 2.50 -4.52
CA ARG A 31 -4.74 1.07 -4.48
C ARG A 31 -5.50 0.36 -3.34
N THR A 32 -5.57 0.97 -2.16
CA THR A 32 -6.32 0.43 -1.02
C THR A 32 -7.83 0.67 -1.19
N TYR A 33 -8.24 1.89 -1.51
CA TYR A 33 -9.65 2.26 -1.62
C TYR A 33 -10.41 1.51 -2.72
N VAL A 34 -9.83 1.42 -3.92
CA VAL A 34 -10.42 0.64 -5.02
C VAL A 34 -10.48 -0.84 -4.63
N SER A 35 -9.45 -1.39 -4.01
CA SER A 35 -9.44 -2.80 -3.62
C SER A 35 -10.47 -3.10 -2.50
N GLY A 36 -10.66 -2.18 -1.55
CA GLY A 36 -11.71 -2.31 -0.54
C GLY A 36 -13.11 -2.24 -1.14
N ASP A 37 -13.33 -1.32 -2.09
CA ASP A 37 -14.60 -1.23 -2.82
C ASP A 37 -14.86 -2.50 -3.66
N VAL A 38 -13.85 -3.01 -4.37
CA VAL A 38 -13.96 -4.27 -5.13
C VAL A 38 -14.27 -5.44 -4.20
N LEU A 39 -13.59 -5.55 -3.06
CA LEU A 39 -13.87 -6.60 -2.09
C LEU A 39 -15.30 -6.50 -1.55
N SER A 40 -15.73 -5.30 -1.14
CA SER A 40 -17.10 -5.07 -0.65
C SER A 40 -18.16 -5.45 -1.68
N ARG A 41 -18.00 -4.98 -2.93
CA ARG A 41 -18.91 -5.34 -4.04
C ARG A 41 -18.91 -6.84 -4.31
N SER A 42 -17.76 -7.51 -4.16
CA SER A 42 -17.64 -8.96 -4.35
C SER A 42 -18.36 -9.72 -3.23
N LEU A 43 -18.19 -9.31 -1.97
CA LEU A 43 -18.88 -9.88 -0.81
C LEU A 43 -20.40 -9.74 -0.94
N ARG A 44 -20.90 -8.54 -1.25
CA ARG A 44 -22.34 -8.32 -1.47
C ARG A 44 -22.89 -9.20 -2.59
N ARG A 45 -22.12 -9.39 -3.67
CA ARG A 45 -22.51 -10.25 -4.80
C ARG A 45 -22.56 -11.73 -4.44
N MET A 46 -21.79 -12.15 -3.44
CA MET A 46 -21.87 -13.47 -2.83
C MET A 46 -22.97 -13.58 -1.77
N GLY A 47 -23.80 -12.53 -1.57
CA GLY A 47 -24.89 -12.52 -0.59
C GLY A 47 -24.47 -12.15 0.84
N GLN A 48 -23.22 -11.69 1.07
CA GLN A 48 -22.77 -11.25 2.39
C GLN A 48 -23.34 -9.86 2.71
N GLN A 49 -24.07 -9.71 3.82
CA GLN A 49 -24.44 -8.41 4.38
C GLN A 49 -23.16 -7.65 4.75
N THR A 50 -22.86 -6.58 4.00
CA THR A 50 -21.55 -5.92 4.06
C THR A 50 -21.69 -4.40 4.10
N ALA A 51 -21.09 -3.77 5.12
CA ALA A 51 -20.78 -2.35 5.08
C ALA A 51 -19.36 -2.09 4.56
N PHE A 52 -19.16 -1.01 3.82
CA PHE A 52 -17.86 -0.51 3.40
C PHE A 52 -17.66 0.92 3.90
N VAL A 53 -16.74 1.11 4.83
CA VAL A 53 -16.55 2.39 5.52
C VAL A 53 -15.10 2.85 5.54
N SER A 54 -14.92 4.15 5.59
CA SER A 54 -13.63 4.79 5.87
C SER A 54 -13.93 6.18 6.43
N GLY A 55 -12.92 7.03 6.49
CA GLY A 55 -13.04 8.42 6.89
C GLY A 55 -11.72 9.14 6.69
N SER A 56 -11.67 10.44 6.99
CA SER A 56 -10.43 11.23 6.97
C SER A 56 -9.79 11.29 8.36
N ASP A 57 -8.47 11.10 8.42
CA ASP A 57 -7.71 11.34 9.66
C ASP A 57 -7.39 12.85 9.76
N MET A 58 -8.04 13.51 10.71
CA MET A 58 -8.03 14.96 10.90
C MET A 58 -7.17 15.43 12.07
N HIS A 59 -6.52 14.53 12.81
CA HIS A 59 -5.73 14.90 14.00
C HIS A 59 -4.22 14.78 13.79
N GLY A 60 -3.45 15.31 14.75
CA GLY A 60 -2.00 15.17 14.80
C GLY A 60 -1.22 16.39 14.33
N THR A 61 0.08 16.33 14.58
CA THR A 61 1.02 17.45 14.44
C THR A 61 1.05 18.06 13.03
N PRO A 62 1.18 17.29 11.92
CA PRO A 62 1.28 17.88 10.59
C PRO A 62 0.06 18.71 10.17
N ILE A 63 -1.16 18.33 10.57
CA ILE A 63 -2.36 19.13 10.31
C ILE A 63 -2.29 20.47 11.03
N ALA A 64 -1.94 20.47 12.31
CA ALA A 64 -1.85 21.71 13.10
C ALA A 64 -0.85 22.70 12.50
N LEU A 65 0.30 22.20 12.04
CA LEU A 65 1.35 23.02 11.45
C LEU A 65 0.98 23.58 10.09
N ASN A 66 0.43 22.75 9.20
CA ASN A 66 0.00 23.21 7.88
C ASN A 66 -1.13 24.25 8.00
N ALA A 67 -2.03 24.07 8.96
CA ALA A 67 -3.06 25.05 9.29
C ALA A 67 -2.44 26.38 9.77
N GLU A 68 -1.44 26.33 10.64
CA GLU A 68 -0.72 27.51 11.11
C GLU A 68 0.00 28.25 9.96
N GLN A 69 0.68 27.50 9.08
CA GLN A 69 1.36 28.05 7.89
C GLN A 69 0.37 28.76 6.94
N GLU A 70 -0.84 28.23 6.80
CA GLU A 70 -1.92 28.84 6.01
C GLU A 70 -2.69 29.95 6.76
N GLY A 71 -2.50 30.08 8.09
CA GLY A 71 -3.19 31.05 8.94
C GLY A 71 -4.67 30.74 9.18
N VAL A 72 -5.04 29.46 9.21
CA VAL A 72 -6.40 28.94 9.49
C VAL A 72 -6.40 28.02 10.72
N SER A 73 -7.57 27.61 11.22
CA SER A 73 -7.61 26.60 12.30
C SER A 73 -7.32 25.19 11.76
N PRO A 74 -6.78 24.27 12.59
CA PRO A 74 -6.58 22.87 12.22
C PRO A 74 -7.87 22.19 11.73
N GLU A 75 -8.99 22.44 12.40
CA GLU A 75 -10.33 21.99 12.01
C GLU A 75 -10.70 22.48 10.59
N GLU A 76 -10.58 23.79 10.32
CA GLU A 76 -10.91 24.36 9.00
C GLU A 76 -10.01 23.80 7.89
N PHE A 77 -8.72 23.60 8.20
CA PHE A 77 -7.76 23.02 7.26
C PHE A 77 -8.11 21.57 6.92
N ALA A 78 -8.35 20.74 7.94
CA ALA A 78 -8.61 19.31 7.78
C ALA A 78 -9.98 19.05 7.14
N LEU A 79 -11.02 19.80 7.53
CA LEU A 79 -12.35 19.71 6.91
C LEU A 79 -12.32 20.03 5.42
N ARG A 80 -11.53 21.02 5.00
CA ARG A 80 -11.36 21.34 3.58
C ARG A 80 -10.83 20.15 2.78
N TRP A 81 -9.89 19.39 3.35
CA TRP A 81 -9.35 18.19 2.70
C TRP A 81 -10.31 17.01 2.77
N HIS A 82 -11.03 16.84 3.89
CA HIS A 82 -12.11 15.86 4.02
C HIS A 82 -13.16 16.04 2.91
N ASP A 83 -13.66 17.26 2.71
CA ASP A 83 -14.63 17.59 1.65
C ASP A 83 -14.09 17.22 0.25
N VAL A 84 -12.80 17.53 -0.01
CA VAL A 84 -12.14 17.15 -1.27
C VAL A 84 -12.14 15.64 -1.47
N TYR A 85 -11.83 14.87 -0.44
CA TYR A 85 -11.79 13.40 -0.54
C TYR A 85 -13.19 12.82 -0.72
N GLU A 86 -14.18 13.27 0.06
CA GLU A 86 -15.57 12.85 -0.04
C GLU A 86 -16.13 13.10 -1.45
N GLU A 87 -15.80 14.23 -2.08
CA GLU A 87 -16.19 14.52 -3.46
C GLU A 87 -15.42 13.71 -4.51
N THR A 88 -14.20 13.27 -4.21
CA THR A 88 -13.29 12.63 -5.17
C THR A 88 -13.55 11.14 -5.32
N PHE A 89 -13.81 10.42 -4.23
CA PHE A 89 -14.00 8.97 -4.26
C PHE A 89 -15.15 8.51 -5.20
N PRO A 90 -16.35 9.15 -5.20
CA PRO A 90 -17.42 8.78 -6.12
C PRO A 90 -17.08 8.99 -7.59
N LYS A 91 -16.24 9.98 -7.93
CA LYS A 91 -15.77 10.21 -9.32
C LYS A 91 -14.92 9.05 -9.83
N LEU A 92 -14.37 8.24 -8.93
CA LEU A 92 -13.59 7.04 -9.20
C LEU A 92 -14.39 5.74 -8.95
N ASN A 93 -15.72 5.84 -8.80
CA ASN A 93 -16.62 4.75 -8.45
C ASN A 93 -16.24 4.00 -7.16
N VAL A 94 -15.53 4.66 -6.24
CA VAL A 94 -15.32 4.16 -4.87
C VAL A 94 -16.51 4.65 -4.06
N GLU A 95 -17.39 3.73 -3.66
CA GLU A 95 -18.65 4.05 -3.00
C GLU A 95 -18.63 3.50 -1.58
N PHE A 96 -18.21 4.33 -0.63
CA PHE A 96 -18.38 4.02 0.78
C PHE A 96 -19.86 4.08 1.15
N ASP A 97 -20.29 3.14 1.98
CA ASP A 97 -21.56 3.30 2.67
C ASP A 97 -21.46 4.46 3.66
N ASN A 98 -20.34 4.64 4.34
CA ASN A 98 -20.09 5.86 5.12
C ASN A 98 -18.63 6.29 5.01
N TYR A 99 -18.43 7.59 4.78
CA TYR A 99 -17.12 8.22 4.77
C TYR A 99 -17.16 9.33 5.83
N GLY A 100 -16.64 9.02 7.02
CA GLY A 100 -16.67 9.94 8.17
C GLY A 100 -15.34 10.67 8.35
N ASN A 101 -15.06 11.11 9.56
CA ASN A 101 -13.78 11.71 9.91
C ASN A 101 -13.52 11.62 11.42
N THR A 102 -12.26 11.66 11.82
CA THR A 102 -11.86 11.45 13.21
C THR A 102 -12.28 12.58 14.16
N ASP A 103 -12.66 13.76 13.64
CA ASP A 103 -13.11 14.91 14.42
C ASP A 103 -14.64 14.97 14.59
N ASP A 104 -15.38 13.96 14.12
CA ASP A 104 -16.82 13.86 14.33
C ASP A 104 -17.16 13.56 15.81
N ASP A 105 -18.25 14.15 16.30
CA ASP A 105 -18.77 13.94 17.67
C ASP A 105 -18.90 12.45 18.02
N THR A 106 -19.30 11.61 17.06
CA THR A 106 -19.44 10.16 17.24
C THR A 106 -18.10 9.49 17.54
N ASN A 107 -17.03 9.91 16.84
CA ASN A 107 -15.69 9.38 17.06
C ASN A 107 -15.12 9.88 18.39
N TRP A 108 -15.37 11.14 18.73
CA TRP A 108 -15.02 11.72 20.03
C TRP A 108 -15.62 10.93 21.18
N GLU A 109 -16.92 10.68 21.15
CA GLU A 109 -17.62 9.91 22.18
C GLU A 109 -17.08 8.47 22.30
N LEU A 110 -16.93 7.77 21.17
CA LEU A 110 -16.43 6.39 21.16
C LEU A 110 -14.97 6.30 21.63
N THR A 111 -14.14 7.25 21.22
CA THR A 111 -12.73 7.32 21.62
C THR A 111 -12.61 7.48 23.13
N GLN A 112 -13.34 8.45 23.70
CA GLN A 112 -13.32 8.64 25.14
C GLN A 112 -13.89 7.43 25.89
N ASP A 113 -14.94 6.79 25.39
CA ASP A 113 -15.52 5.59 26.00
C ASP A 113 -14.55 4.40 26.00
N ILE A 114 -13.86 4.14 24.88
CA ILE A 114 -12.86 3.08 24.76
C ILE A 114 -11.68 3.36 25.69
N VAL A 115 -11.13 4.58 25.69
CA VAL A 115 -9.98 4.92 26.54
C VAL A 115 -10.35 4.85 28.02
N ARG A 116 -11.52 5.34 28.43
CA ARG A 116 -12.00 5.18 29.82
C ARG A 116 -12.10 3.70 30.21
N THR A 117 -12.61 2.85 29.32
CA THR A 117 -12.70 1.41 29.56
C THR A 117 -11.32 0.79 29.78
N LEU A 118 -10.34 1.13 28.93
CA LEU A 118 -8.97 0.64 29.07
C LEU A 118 -8.31 1.09 30.38
N ASP A 119 -8.57 2.32 30.81
CA ASP A 119 -8.07 2.85 32.09
C ASP A 119 -8.74 2.16 33.29
N GLU A 120 -10.07 2.02 33.28
CA GLU A 120 -10.85 1.36 34.33
C GLU A 120 -10.46 -0.12 34.52
N GLU A 121 -10.12 -0.82 33.43
CA GLU A 121 -9.61 -2.21 33.46
C GLU A 121 -8.11 -2.30 33.86
N GLY A 122 -7.44 -1.15 34.05
CA GLY A 122 -6.06 -1.08 34.52
C GLY A 122 -4.99 -1.27 33.44
N TYR A 123 -5.38 -1.16 32.16
CA TYR A 123 -4.47 -1.24 31.01
C TYR A 123 -3.77 0.08 30.70
N VAL A 124 -4.11 1.18 31.40
CA VAL A 124 -3.41 2.47 31.28
C VAL A 124 -2.67 2.78 32.59
N TYR A 125 -1.51 3.42 32.48
CA TYR A 125 -0.76 3.91 33.64
C TYR A 125 0.04 5.18 33.32
N GLU A 126 0.41 5.90 34.35
CA GLU A 126 1.21 7.12 34.25
C GLU A 126 2.71 6.83 34.29
N LYS A 127 3.47 7.52 33.44
CA LYS A 127 4.94 7.50 33.43
C LYS A 127 5.47 8.89 33.14
N GLU A 128 6.43 9.35 33.94
CA GLU A 128 7.15 10.59 33.68
C GLU A 128 8.12 10.42 32.49
N MET A 129 8.13 11.41 31.60
CA MET A 129 9.04 11.51 30.47
C MET A 129 9.55 12.95 30.28
N GLN A 130 10.68 13.09 29.58
CA GLN A 130 11.22 14.40 29.24
C GLN A 130 10.61 14.86 27.92
N VAL A 131 10.05 16.07 27.93
CA VAL A 131 9.48 16.73 26.75
C VAL A 131 10.29 17.99 26.50
N ALA A 132 10.70 18.21 25.25
CA ALA A 132 11.35 19.45 24.86
C ALA A 132 10.33 20.60 24.84
N TRP A 133 10.77 21.79 25.26
CA TRP A 133 9.91 22.97 25.36
C TRP A 133 10.56 24.17 24.72
N ASP A 134 9.81 24.87 23.87
CA ASP A 134 10.19 26.17 23.33
C ASP A 134 9.81 27.27 24.32
N ALA A 135 10.81 27.91 24.93
CA ALA A 135 10.57 28.93 25.94
C ALA A 135 10.07 30.29 25.38
N GLU A 136 10.21 30.52 24.08
CA GLU A 136 9.79 31.77 23.42
C GLU A 136 8.36 31.66 22.88
N ALA A 137 8.05 30.54 22.23
CA ALA A 137 6.68 30.21 21.83
C ALA A 137 5.81 29.72 22.99
N ASP A 138 6.43 29.38 24.13
CA ASP A 138 5.79 28.83 25.34
C ASP A 138 4.93 27.59 25.04
N GLN A 139 5.51 26.65 24.30
CA GLN A 139 4.83 25.41 23.87
C GLN A 139 5.75 24.19 23.92
N PRO A 140 5.18 22.98 24.07
CA PRO A 140 5.93 21.73 23.91
C PRO A 140 6.40 21.56 22.47
N LEU A 141 7.52 20.85 22.28
CA LEU A 141 8.08 20.52 20.98
C LEU A 141 7.95 19.01 20.75
N PRO A 142 7.20 18.57 19.74
CA PRO A 142 7.27 17.21 19.24
C PRO A 142 8.71 16.88 18.83
N ASP A 143 9.11 15.61 18.91
CA ASP A 143 10.51 15.19 18.72
C ASP A 143 11.13 15.78 17.44
N ARG A 144 10.42 15.74 16.31
CA ARG A 144 10.89 16.28 15.02
C ARG A 144 11.24 17.79 15.03
N TYR A 145 10.73 18.55 16.00
CA TYR A 145 11.02 19.97 16.19
C TYR A 145 12.21 20.24 17.13
N VAL A 146 12.88 19.18 17.56
CA VAL A 146 14.05 19.25 18.42
C VAL A 146 15.25 18.85 17.59
N GLU A 147 16.15 19.81 17.36
CA GLU A 147 17.47 19.53 16.81
C GLU A 147 18.53 19.76 17.88
N GLY A 148 19.66 19.09 17.77
CA GLY A 148 20.79 19.37 18.63
C GLY A 148 21.95 18.43 18.36
N THR A 149 22.66 18.04 19.41
CA THR A 149 23.85 17.21 19.32
C THR A 149 23.56 15.80 19.84
N CYS A 150 23.94 14.78 19.06
CA CYS A 150 23.86 13.39 19.48
C CYS A 150 24.80 13.14 20.68
N PRO A 151 24.29 12.63 21.82
CA PRO A 151 25.13 12.36 23.00
C PRO A 151 26.13 11.21 22.78
N TYR A 152 25.91 10.40 21.74
CA TYR A 152 26.70 9.19 21.48
C TYR A 152 27.88 9.42 20.52
N CYS A 153 27.70 10.26 19.50
CA CYS A 153 28.73 10.50 18.48
C CYS A 153 29.10 11.98 18.29
N GLY A 154 28.33 12.91 18.85
CA GLY A 154 28.58 14.36 18.75
C GLY A 154 28.20 14.99 17.41
N ALA A 155 27.59 14.24 16.49
CA ALA A 155 27.01 14.79 15.25
C ALA A 155 25.70 15.55 15.55
N LYS A 156 25.17 16.26 14.54
CA LYS A 156 23.81 16.78 14.62
C LYS A 156 22.84 15.60 14.74
N ALA A 157 21.79 15.79 15.53
CA ALA A 157 20.70 14.85 15.69
C ALA A 157 19.38 15.61 15.68
N ARG A 158 18.32 14.91 15.30
CA ARG A 158 16.98 15.47 15.22
C ARG A 158 15.95 14.47 15.71
N GLY A 159 15.10 14.94 16.62
CA GLY A 159 14.05 14.15 17.25
C GLY A 159 14.56 12.87 17.89
N ASP A 160 14.10 11.76 17.35
CA ASP A 160 14.34 10.42 17.87
C ASP A 160 15.44 9.68 17.11
N GLU A 161 16.20 10.36 16.24
CA GLU A 161 17.31 9.73 15.51
C GLU A 161 18.55 10.64 15.39
N CYS A 162 19.73 10.02 15.43
CA CYS A 162 20.97 10.66 15.02
C CYS A 162 21.18 10.52 13.50
N ASP A 163 20.46 11.34 12.75
CA ASP A 163 20.45 11.41 11.28
C ASP A 163 21.82 11.70 10.65
N GLU A 164 22.58 12.68 11.16
CA GLU A 164 23.88 13.07 10.57
C GLU A 164 25.10 12.31 11.14
N GLY A 165 24.88 11.26 11.94
CA GLY A 165 25.94 10.61 12.71
C GLY A 165 25.86 9.10 12.76
N CYS A 166 25.57 8.55 13.93
CA CYS A 166 25.63 7.12 14.17
C CYS A 166 24.31 6.38 13.94
N GLN A 167 23.28 7.03 13.37
CA GLN A 167 21.96 6.44 13.03
C GLN A 167 21.31 5.72 14.21
N ARG A 168 21.59 6.20 15.42
CA ARG A 168 21.09 5.60 16.65
C ARG A 168 19.77 6.27 17.00
N HIS A 169 18.79 5.46 17.36
CA HIS A 169 17.55 5.95 17.97
C HIS A 169 17.86 6.63 19.31
N LEU A 170 17.30 7.83 19.49
CA LEU A 170 17.45 8.67 20.66
C LEU A 170 16.13 8.71 21.41
N GLU A 171 16.18 8.52 22.72
CA GLU A 171 15.01 8.67 23.58
C GLU A 171 14.70 10.15 23.81
N PRO A 172 13.43 10.54 23.99
CA PRO A 172 13.06 11.90 24.37
C PRO A 172 13.85 12.39 25.59
N GLY A 173 14.55 13.51 25.43
CA GLY A 173 15.46 14.04 26.46
C GLY A 173 16.95 13.77 26.25
N GLU A 174 17.34 12.97 25.24
CA GLU A 174 18.74 12.60 25.02
C GLU A 174 19.54 13.60 24.18
N ILE A 175 18.90 14.40 23.31
CA ILE A 175 19.60 15.37 22.47
C ILE A 175 20.28 16.43 23.35
N GLU A 176 21.60 16.58 23.19
CA GLU A 176 22.37 17.61 23.90
C GLU A 176 22.22 18.96 23.20
N ASP A 177 22.21 20.05 23.98
CA ASP A 177 22.00 21.42 23.48
C ASP A 177 20.80 21.54 22.52
N PRO A 178 19.59 21.11 22.94
CA PRO A 178 18.44 21.06 22.06
C PRO A 178 18.01 22.46 21.62
N VAL A 179 17.54 22.57 20.39
CA VAL A 179 17.12 23.80 19.70
C VAL A 179 15.76 23.55 19.07
N SER A 180 14.86 24.51 19.24
CA SER A 180 13.56 24.53 18.58
C SER A 180 13.72 24.82 17.10
N VAL A 181 13.22 23.93 16.23
CA VAL A 181 13.12 24.20 14.79
C VAL A 181 12.10 25.31 14.49
N LEU A 182 11.07 25.47 15.36
CA LEU A 182 10.01 26.47 15.17
C LEU A 182 10.52 27.91 15.31
N THR A 183 11.31 28.19 16.33
CA THR A 183 11.78 29.56 16.63
C THR A 183 13.30 29.74 16.52
N GLY A 184 14.07 28.64 16.44
CA GLY A 184 15.52 28.66 16.44
C GLY A 184 16.16 28.93 17.81
N ASN A 185 15.38 28.95 18.89
CA ASN A 185 15.89 29.19 20.24
C ASN A 185 16.37 27.89 20.94
N PRO A 186 17.18 27.97 22.01
CA PRO A 186 17.47 26.81 22.84
C PRO A 186 16.18 26.26 23.47
N ALA A 187 15.92 24.97 23.27
CA ALA A 187 14.83 24.27 23.92
C ALA A 187 15.23 23.83 25.34
N GLU A 188 14.24 23.68 26.21
CA GLU A 188 14.42 23.20 27.58
C GLU A 188 13.70 21.87 27.77
N TYR A 189 14.35 20.87 28.37
CA TYR A 189 13.64 19.66 28.77
C TYR A 189 12.84 19.88 30.05
N ARG A 190 11.55 19.54 30.00
CA ARG A 190 10.63 19.56 31.13
C ARG A 190 10.11 18.14 31.36
N THR A 191 10.02 17.75 32.63
CA THR A 191 9.38 16.49 33.00
C THR A 191 7.87 16.66 32.95
N ARG A 192 7.21 15.80 32.18
CA ARG A 192 5.75 15.71 32.06
C ARG A 192 5.33 14.27 32.30
N GLU A 193 4.13 14.12 32.86
CA GLU A 193 3.52 12.82 33.07
C GLU A 193 2.64 12.50 31.86
N HIS A 194 2.83 11.32 31.28
CA HIS A 194 2.01 10.85 30.16
C HIS A 194 1.34 9.53 30.50
N LYS A 195 0.27 9.24 29.76
CA LYS A 195 -0.48 7.98 29.87
C LYS A 195 0.09 6.95 28.88
N PHE A 196 0.38 5.76 29.39
CA PHE A 196 0.90 4.62 28.64
C PHE A 196 -0.09 3.46 28.66
N PHE A 197 -0.36 2.89 27.49
CA PHE A 197 -1.10 1.65 27.33
C PHE A 197 -0.19 0.45 27.53
N ARG A 198 -0.61 -0.49 28.38
CA ARG A 198 0.09 -1.74 28.73
C ARG A 198 0.04 -2.77 27.60
N LEU A 199 0.54 -2.41 26.42
CA LEU A 199 0.57 -3.29 25.25
C LEU A 199 1.28 -4.63 25.56
N SER A 200 2.30 -4.59 26.42
CA SER A 200 3.05 -5.79 26.82
C SER A 200 2.19 -6.89 27.46
N GLU A 201 1.08 -6.54 28.13
CA GLU A 201 0.14 -7.49 28.75
C GLU A 201 -0.67 -8.27 27.70
N PHE A 202 -0.77 -7.79 26.46
CA PHE A 202 -1.55 -8.42 25.38
C PHE A 202 -0.75 -9.41 24.54
N LYS A 203 0.52 -9.67 24.87
CA LYS A 203 1.42 -10.52 24.08
C LYS A 203 0.86 -11.92 23.78
N GLU A 204 0.27 -12.58 24.77
CA GLU A 204 -0.31 -13.93 24.59
C GLU A 204 -1.49 -13.89 23.63
N TYR A 205 -2.43 -12.96 23.84
CA TYR A 205 -3.57 -12.74 22.96
C TYR A 205 -3.13 -12.44 21.51
N LEU A 206 -2.18 -11.52 21.33
CA LEU A 206 -1.68 -11.13 20.00
C LEU A 206 -1.00 -12.30 19.27
N GLY A 207 -0.27 -13.15 20.00
CA GLY A 207 0.31 -14.37 19.45
C GLY A 207 -0.74 -15.36 18.94
N GLU A 208 -1.84 -15.54 19.67
CA GLU A 208 -2.94 -16.39 19.20
C GLU A 208 -3.74 -15.72 18.07
N PHE A 209 -3.91 -14.39 18.10
CA PHE A 209 -4.60 -13.60 17.09
C PHE A 209 -3.91 -13.68 15.73
N ILE A 210 -2.59 -13.48 15.70
CA ILE A 210 -1.83 -13.53 14.44
C ILE A 210 -1.80 -14.93 13.81
N ASP A 211 -2.03 -15.99 14.59
CA ASP A 211 -2.15 -17.38 14.11
C ASP A 211 -3.49 -17.70 13.44
N ARG A 212 -4.54 -16.93 13.75
CA ARG A 212 -5.87 -17.07 13.15
C ARG A 212 -6.22 -15.98 12.16
N LEU A 213 -5.47 -14.87 12.13
CA LEU A 213 -5.63 -13.76 11.18
C LEU A 213 -5.57 -14.24 9.72
N GLU A 214 -6.55 -13.84 8.92
CA GLU A 214 -6.59 -14.06 7.48
C GLU A 214 -6.09 -12.83 6.69
N GLY A 215 -6.09 -12.90 5.35
CA GLY A 215 -5.57 -11.84 4.48
C GLY A 215 -4.15 -12.09 3.99
N THR A 216 -3.42 -11.01 3.69
CA THR A 216 -2.14 -11.08 2.97
C THR A 216 -1.01 -11.65 3.82
N SER A 217 0.01 -12.18 3.16
CA SER A 217 1.11 -12.86 3.85
C SER A 217 2.01 -11.89 4.63
N ASN A 218 2.23 -10.68 4.12
CA ASN A 218 2.97 -9.62 4.81
C ASN A 218 2.29 -9.22 6.13
N ALA A 219 0.97 -9.01 6.13
CA ALA A 219 0.20 -8.67 7.33
C ALA A 219 0.30 -9.74 8.44
N LYS A 220 0.44 -11.02 8.05
CA LYS A 220 0.56 -12.14 9.00
C LYS A 220 1.99 -12.41 9.48
N ASN A 221 2.98 -12.11 8.65
CA ASN A 221 4.37 -12.50 8.91
C ASN A 221 5.19 -11.37 9.54
N GLN A 222 5.03 -10.13 9.06
CA GLN A 222 5.80 -8.98 9.52
C GLN A 222 5.64 -8.67 11.03
N PRO A 223 4.44 -8.67 11.62
CA PRO A 223 4.30 -8.36 13.05
C PRO A 223 4.78 -9.48 13.98
N ARG A 224 5.03 -10.71 13.48
CA ARG A 224 5.40 -11.85 14.33
C ARG A 224 6.70 -11.62 15.08
N GLU A 225 7.71 -11.07 14.42
CA GLU A 225 8.99 -10.75 15.08
C GLU A 225 8.78 -9.81 16.27
N TRP A 226 7.88 -8.83 16.10
CA TRP A 226 7.59 -7.85 17.15
C TRP A 226 6.80 -8.46 18.30
N ILE A 227 5.77 -9.26 17.99
CA ILE A 227 4.94 -9.96 18.99
C ILE A 227 5.77 -11.00 19.76
N GLU A 228 6.64 -11.76 19.08
CA GLU A 228 7.49 -12.78 19.70
C GLU A 228 8.62 -12.14 20.54
N GLY A 229 9.10 -10.95 20.14
CA GLY A 229 10.07 -10.11 20.84
C GLY A 229 9.55 -9.46 22.12
N GLU A 230 10.22 -8.41 22.61
CA GLU A 230 9.80 -7.66 23.79
C GLU A 230 8.88 -6.50 23.35
N LEU A 231 7.57 -6.67 23.52
CA LEU A 231 6.59 -5.60 23.28
C LEU A 231 6.77 -4.51 24.34
N GLN A 232 7.00 -3.27 23.89
CA GLN A 232 7.08 -2.09 24.73
C GLN A 232 5.68 -1.50 24.96
N ASP A 233 5.44 -0.95 26.14
CA ASP A 233 4.21 -0.20 26.42
C ASP A 233 4.19 1.11 25.63
N TRP A 234 2.99 1.54 25.24
CA TRP A 234 2.80 2.56 24.22
C TRP A 234 2.29 3.87 24.81
N CYS A 235 2.98 5.00 24.54
CA CYS A 235 2.52 6.32 24.98
C CYS A 235 1.34 6.80 24.14
N ILE A 236 0.16 6.89 24.76
CA ILE A 236 -1.13 7.19 24.09
C ILE A 236 -1.56 8.65 24.22
N THR A 237 -0.71 9.53 24.76
CA THR A 237 -1.01 10.96 24.94
C THR A 237 0.08 11.83 24.34
N ARG A 238 -0.25 13.09 24.00
CA ARG A 238 0.66 14.10 23.47
C ARG A 238 0.38 15.46 24.13
N ASP A 239 1.42 16.27 24.31
CA ASP A 239 1.28 17.67 24.68
C ASP A 239 1.04 18.49 23.39
N MET A 240 -0.22 18.68 23.01
CA MET A 240 -0.61 19.57 21.90
C MET A 240 -2.05 20.02 22.10
N ASP A 241 -2.42 21.14 21.47
CA ASP A 241 -3.78 21.71 21.58
C ASP A 241 -4.77 21.09 20.59
N TRP A 242 -4.31 20.32 19.59
CA TRP A 242 -5.14 19.74 18.53
C TRP A 242 -5.24 18.22 18.65
N GLY A 243 -6.45 17.72 18.95
CA GLY A 243 -6.76 16.30 19.12
C GLY A 243 -7.89 16.09 20.14
N ILE A 244 -8.23 14.84 20.42
CA ILE A 244 -9.25 14.48 21.41
C ILE A 244 -8.64 14.47 22.80
N ASP A 245 -9.24 15.20 23.75
CA ASP A 245 -8.78 15.23 25.15
C ASP A 245 -8.76 13.85 25.80
N TYR A 246 -7.73 13.57 26.63
CA TYR A 246 -7.72 12.37 27.47
C TYR A 246 -8.88 12.41 28.50
N PRO A 247 -9.67 11.33 28.65
CA PRO A 247 -10.80 11.34 29.56
C PRO A 247 -10.39 11.07 31.03
N GLY A 248 -9.90 12.09 31.74
CA GLY A 248 -9.48 12.02 33.16
C GLY A 248 -10.03 13.16 34.04
N GLU A 249 -10.02 12.98 35.37
CA GLU A 249 -10.60 13.96 36.33
C GLU A 249 -9.69 15.14 36.71
N ASP A 250 -8.45 15.22 36.22
CA ASP A 250 -7.53 16.31 36.53
C ASP A 250 -6.95 16.89 35.24
N GLY A 251 -6.80 18.23 35.21
CA GLY A 251 -6.47 19.04 34.03
C GLY A 251 -5.03 18.87 33.57
N ASP A 252 -4.74 17.67 33.09
CA ASP A 252 -3.64 17.40 32.19
C ASP A 252 -4.11 17.89 30.82
N ASP A 253 -3.60 19.03 30.35
CA ASP A 253 -3.80 19.56 28.99
C ASP A 253 -3.15 18.61 27.95
N LEU A 254 -3.57 17.33 27.96
CA LEU A 254 -3.06 16.24 27.13
C LEU A 254 -4.17 15.77 26.21
N VAL A 255 -3.85 15.70 24.93
CA VAL A 255 -4.69 15.04 23.93
C VAL A 255 -4.22 13.62 23.70
N LEU A 256 -5.11 12.78 23.20
CA LEU A 256 -4.80 11.45 22.74
C LEU A 256 -3.90 11.51 21.51
N TYR A 257 -2.97 10.57 21.44
CA TYR A 257 -2.16 10.39 20.24
C TYR A 257 -3.06 9.95 19.08
N VAL A 258 -2.91 10.55 17.90
CA VAL A 258 -3.75 10.29 16.71
C VAL A 258 -3.96 8.80 16.39
N TRP A 259 -2.94 7.97 16.61
CA TRP A 259 -3.04 6.52 16.37
C TRP A 259 -3.97 5.77 17.34
N VAL A 260 -4.46 6.44 18.37
CA VAL A 260 -5.51 5.95 19.28
C VAL A 260 -6.89 6.21 18.66
N ASP A 261 -7.16 7.44 18.22
CA ASP A 261 -8.48 7.83 17.72
C ASP A 261 -8.73 7.45 16.25
N ALA A 262 -7.69 7.46 15.42
CA ALA A 262 -7.80 7.11 14.00
C ALA A 262 -8.45 5.75 13.74
N PRO A 263 -8.01 4.62 14.35
CA PRO A 263 -8.67 3.33 14.09
C PRO A 263 -10.09 3.23 14.70
N ILE A 264 -10.43 4.09 15.67
CA ILE A 264 -11.79 4.12 16.26
C ILE A 264 -12.80 4.71 15.28
N GLU A 265 -12.34 5.53 14.33
CA GLU A 265 -13.21 6.07 13.28
C GLU A 265 -13.79 4.96 12.39
N TYR A 266 -13.17 3.78 12.29
CA TYR A 266 -13.80 2.63 11.64
C TYR A 266 -15.10 2.21 12.34
N ILE A 267 -15.12 2.24 13.67
CA ILE A 267 -16.30 1.92 14.48
C ILE A 267 -17.32 3.05 14.36
N SER A 268 -16.86 4.30 14.52
CA SER A 268 -17.68 5.52 14.36
C SER A 268 -18.40 5.56 13.02
N SER A 269 -17.67 5.42 11.91
CA SER A 269 -18.23 5.43 10.56
C SER A 269 -19.21 4.26 10.34
N THR A 270 -18.94 3.09 10.91
CA THR A 270 -19.90 1.95 10.89
C THR A 270 -21.17 2.27 11.69
N LYS A 271 -21.04 2.90 12.86
CA LYS A 271 -22.16 3.33 13.71
C LYS A 271 -23.02 4.38 13.00
N GLN A 272 -22.41 5.40 12.41
CA GLN A 272 -23.12 6.41 11.62
C GLN A 272 -23.89 5.78 10.44
N TYR A 273 -23.28 4.81 9.75
CA TYR A 273 -23.97 4.04 8.70
C TYR A 273 -25.21 3.33 9.26
N SER A 274 -25.04 2.55 10.33
CA SER A 274 -26.10 1.81 11.00
C SER A 274 -27.24 2.72 11.48
N GLU A 275 -26.93 3.89 12.03
CA GLU A 275 -27.93 4.88 12.45
C GLU A 275 -28.71 5.46 11.26
N ARG A 276 -28.06 5.61 10.11
CA ARG A 276 -28.68 6.16 8.90
C ARG A 276 -29.61 5.16 8.20
N VAL A 277 -29.24 3.88 8.13
CA VAL A 277 -30.06 2.83 7.47
C VAL A 277 -31.02 2.13 8.43
N GLY A 278 -30.74 2.17 9.73
CA GLY A 278 -31.46 1.50 10.79
C GLY A 278 -30.90 0.11 11.12
N VAL A 279 -30.96 -0.25 12.40
CA VAL A 279 -30.42 -1.52 12.94
C VAL A 279 -31.04 -2.79 12.34
N ASP A 280 -32.27 -2.71 11.81
CA ASP A 280 -32.91 -3.83 11.11
C ASP A 280 -32.24 -4.12 9.75
N GLU A 281 -31.58 -3.12 9.14
CA GLU A 281 -30.87 -3.23 7.87
C GLU A 281 -29.38 -3.53 8.07
N TYR A 282 -28.75 -2.91 9.07
CA TYR A 282 -27.36 -3.15 9.43
C TYR A 282 -27.10 -2.70 10.88
N ASP A 283 -26.67 -3.60 11.76
CA ASP A 283 -26.36 -3.31 13.16
C ASP A 283 -24.83 -3.27 13.37
N TRP A 284 -24.30 -2.11 13.72
CA TRP A 284 -22.86 -1.95 13.98
C TRP A 284 -22.42 -2.68 15.25
N GLU A 285 -23.29 -2.86 16.26
CA GLU A 285 -22.94 -3.54 17.51
C GLU A 285 -22.73 -5.04 17.27
N GLU A 286 -23.57 -5.67 16.43
CA GLU A 286 -23.40 -7.07 16.04
C GLU A 286 -22.02 -7.32 15.40
N VAL A 287 -21.56 -6.36 14.61
CA VAL A 287 -20.26 -6.42 13.93
C VAL A 287 -19.10 -6.25 14.90
N TRP A 288 -19.11 -5.14 15.65
CA TRP A 288 -17.95 -4.68 16.41
C TRP A 288 -17.91 -5.18 17.85
N ARG A 289 -19.01 -5.66 18.42
CA ARG A 289 -19.07 -6.10 19.84
C ARG A 289 -19.47 -7.55 20.03
N GLU A 290 -20.11 -8.17 19.02
CA GLU A 290 -20.55 -9.55 19.12
C GLU A 290 -19.66 -10.50 18.32
N SER A 291 -19.96 -10.72 17.03
CA SER A 291 -19.29 -11.78 16.27
C SER A 291 -19.15 -11.52 14.77
N GLY A 292 -19.40 -10.29 14.29
CA GLY A 292 -19.30 -9.99 12.87
C GLY A 292 -17.90 -10.09 12.29
N GLU A 293 -17.83 -9.90 10.98
CA GLU A 293 -16.65 -10.18 10.18
C GLU A 293 -15.95 -8.87 9.80
N ILE A 294 -14.82 -8.56 10.44
CA ILE A 294 -14.09 -7.29 10.23
C ILE A 294 -12.89 -7.52 9.29
N VAL A 295 -12.84 -6.77 8.18
CA VAL A 295 -11.75 -6.82 7.20
C VAL A 295 -11.13 -5.43 7.02
N HIS A 296 -9.83 -5.30 7.27
CA HIS A 296 -9.08 -4.06 7.06
C HIS A 296 -8.25 -4.11 5.77
N ILE A 297 -8.39 -3.09 4.92
CA ILE A 297 -7.60 -2.89 3.70
C ILE A 297 -6.67 -1.69 3.89
N ILE A 298 -5.38 -1.95 3.98
CA ILE A 298 -4.39 -0.96 4.43
C ILE A 298 -3.13 -0.91 3.57
N GLY A 299 -2.35 0.17 3.68
CA GLY A 299 -0.98 0.20 3.16
C GLY A 299 -0.02 -0.63 4.03
N ARG A 300 1.15 -0.99 3.50
CA ARG A 300 2.13 -1.82 4.24
C ARG A 300 2.75 -1.12 5.45
N ASP A 301 2.79 0.21 5.48
CA ASP A 301 3.45 0.97 6.56
C ASP A 301 2.65 0.97 7.86
N ILE A 302 1.37 0.62 7.78
CA ILE A 302 0.44 0.64 8.92
C ILE A 302 0.03 -0.76 9.36
N ILE A 303 0.77 -1.81 8.94
CA ILE A 303 0.54 -3.21 9.31
C ILE A 303 0.58 -3.37 10.83
N GLN A 304 1.62 -2.85 11.48
CA GLN A 304 1.81 -2.98 12.93
C GLN A 304 0.66 -2.33 13.70
N HIS A 305 0.19 -1.16 13.26
CA HIS A 305 -0.98 -0.49 13.81
C HIS A 305 -2.22 -1.39 13.78
N HIS A 306 -2.48 -2.09 12.68
CA HIS A 306 -3.69 -2.90 12.50
C HIS A 306 -3.56 -4.36 12.98
N THR A 307 -2.35 -4.81 13.34
CA THR A 307 -2.10 -6.21 13.75
C THR A 307 -1.55 -6.35 15.17
N VAL A 308 -1.16 -5.23 15.81
CA VAL A 308 -0.61 -5.21 17.17
C VAL A 308 -1.39 -4.23 18.05
N PHE A 309 -1.31 -2.93 17.76
CA PHE A 309 -1.89 -1.89 18.62
C PHE A 309 -3.43 -1.95 18.62
N TRP A 310 -4.03 -1.92 17.44
CA TRP A 310 -5.48 -1.88 17.29
C TRP A 310 -6.19 -3.13 17.82
N PRO A 311 -5.76 -4.37 17.50
CA PRO A 311 -6.36 -5.57 18.08
C PRO A 311 -6.23 -5.66 19.60
N ALA A 312 -5.14 -5.13 20.18
CA ALA A 312 -4.98 -5.06 21.64
C ALA A 312 -5.95 -4.06 22.28
N MET A 313 -6.13 -2.88 21.68
CA MET A 313 -7.13 -1.91 22.12
C MET A 313 -8.56 -2.48 22.05
N LEU A 314 -8.92 -3.11 20.93
CA LEU A 314 -10.20 -3.78 20.75
C LEU A 314 -10.42 -4.83 21.84
N HIS A 315 -9.44 -5.71 22.06
CA HIS A 315 -9.53 -6.76 23.06
C HIS A 315 -9.69 -6.22 24.47
N GLY A 316 -8.88 -5.22 24.85
CA GLY A 316 -8.94 -4.58 26.16
C GLY A 316 -10.26 -3.85 26.42
N ALA A 317 -10.90 -3.33 25.37
CA ALA A 317 -12.18 -2.63 25.46
C ALA A 317 -13.41 -3.52 25.20
N GLY A 318 -13.22 -4.83 24.99
CA GLY A 318 -14.31 -5.78 24.79
C GLY A 318 -14.98 -5.74 23.42
N TYR A 319 -14.25 -5.30 22.39
CA TYR A 319 -14.68 -5.31 21.00
C TYR A 319 -14.15 -6.56 20.26
N ASN A 320 -14.82 -6.88 19.15
CA ASN A 320 -14.48 -7.99 18.28
C ASN A 320 -13.19 -7.70 17.50
N GLU A 321 -12.39 -8.74 17.28
CA GLU A 321 -11.10 -8.63 16.60
C GLU A 321 -11.23 -8.70 15.06
N PRO A 322 -10.25 -8.17 14.31
CA PRO A 322 -10.26 -8.30 12.85
C PRO A 322 -10.14 -9.75 12.40
N ARG A 323 -11.05 -10.20 11.52
CA ARG A 323 -10.90 -11.49 10.82
C ARG A 323 -9.71 -11.47 9.87
N ALA A 324 -9.55 -10.40 9.12
CA ALA A 324 -8.53 -10.30 8.08
C ALA A 324 -7.92 -8.90 7.98
N VAL A 325 -6.63 -8.87 7.64
CA VAL A 325 -5.91 -7.66 7.26
C VAL A 325 -5.28 -7.90 5.90
N MET A 326 -5.68 -7.10 4.91
CA MET A 326 -5.04 -7.06 3.60
C MET A 326 -4.13 -5.83 3.54
N ALA A 327 -2.83 -6.06 3.43
CA ALA A 327 -1.83 -5.00 3.35
C ALA A 327 -1.20 -4.89 1.96
N SER A 328 -1.33 -3.70 1.40
CA SER A 328 -1.00 -3.35 0.04
C SER A 328 0.49 -3.00 -0.14
N GLY A 329 1.12 -3.49 -1.22
CA GLY A 329 2.41 -2.95 -1.70
C GLY A 329 2.26 -1.53 -2.29
N PHE A 330 3.38 -0.85 -2.54
CA PHE A 330 3.39 0.51 -3.06
C PHE A 330 3.08 0.61 -4.55
N VAL A 331 2.75 1.83 -4.99
CA VAL A 331 2.74 2.19 -6.42
C VAL A 331 3.96 3.04 -6.72
N ASN A 332 4.77 2.57 -7.65
CA ASN A 332 5.94 3.27 -8.19
C ASN A 332 5.63 3.81 -9.59
N LEU A 333 6.35 4.84 -10.00
CA LEU A 333 6.31 5.43 -11.34
C LEU A 333 7.61 5.14 -12.06
N ASP A 334 7.57 4.42 -13.19
CA ASP A 334 8.75 4.12 -14.00
C ASP A 334 9.97 3.63 -13.21
N GLY A 335 9.72 2.81 -12.18
CA GLY A 335 10.74 2.17 -11.34
C GLY A 335 11.23 3.01 -10.16
N LYS A 336 10.68 4.21 -9.94
CA LYS A 336 10.99 5.08 -8.79
C LYS A 336 9.74 5.30 -7.93
N ALA A 337 9.92 5.53 -6.63
CA ALA A 337 8.82 5.88 -5.73
C ALA A 337 8.11 7.17 -6.18
N PHE A 338 6.85 7.32 -5.79
CA PHE A 338 6.18 8.62 -5.89
C PHE A 338 6.83 9.63 -4.94
N SER A 339 6.78 10.90 -5.31
CA SER A 339 7.29 12.01 -4.51
C SER A 339 6.41 13.22 -4.75
N THR A 340 5.72 13.66 -3.70
CA THR A 340 4.82 14.82 -3.73
C THR A 340 5.61 16.12 -3.89
N SER A 341 6.74 16.28 -3.17
CA SER A 341 7.66 17.42 -3.29
C SER A 341 8.21 17.60 -4.71
N ARG A 342 8.74 16.52 -5.29
CA ARG A 342 9.26 16.50 -6.68
C ARG A 342 8.17 16.42 -7.74
N ASN A 343 6.90 16.58 -7.34
CA ASN A 343 5.70 16.48 -8.19
C ASN A 343 5.70 15.24 -9.12
N ARG A 344 6.29 14.15 -8.62
CA ARG A 344 6.45 12.85 -9.27
C ARG A 344 5.37 11.91 -8.76
N ALA A 345 4.15 12.16 -9.20
CA ALA A 345 3.02 11.27 -8.99
C ALA A 345 2.10 11.32 -10.20
N VAL A 346 1.17 10.38 -10.29
CA VAL A 346 -0.02 10.54 -11.13
C VAL A 346 -1.15 10.95 -10.20
N TRP A 347 -1.57 12.21 -10.28
CA TRP A 347 -2.64 12.73 -9.43
C TRP A 347 -3.99 12.24 -9.93
N VAL A 348 -4.93 12.08 -9.00
CA VAL A 348 -6.29 11.65 -9.34
C VAL A 348 -6.97 12.66 -10.26
N ASP A 349 -6.83 13.95 -9.96
CA ASP A 349 -7.44 15.00 -10.77
C ASP A 349 -6.88 15.03 -12.18
N ASP A 350 -5.56 14.85 -12.37
CA ASP A 350 -4.97 14.74 -13.71
C ASP A 350 -5.61 13.61 -14.52
N TYR A 351 -5.81 12.45 -13.88
CA TYR A 351 -6.39 11.29 -14.53
C TYR A 351 -7.84 11.55 -14.97
N LEU A 352 -8.63 12.19 -14.10
CA LEU A 352 -10.02 12.55 -14.37
C LEU A 352 -10.14 13.65 -15.42
N ASP A 353 -9.30 14.68 -15.35
CA ASP A 353 -9.27 15.82 -16.28
C ASP A 353 -8.86 15.41 -17.70
N GLU A 354 -8.01 14.40 -17.82
CA GLU A 354 -7.67 13.78 -19.11
C GLU A 354 -8.85 13.04 -19.74
N GLY A 355 -9.95 12.84 -19.01
CA GLY A 355 -11.18 12.21 -19.50
C GLY A 355 -11.06 10.69 -19.61
N PHE A 356 -10.21 10.05 -18.81
CA PHE A 356 -10.24 8.60 -18.69
C PHE A 356 -11.47 8.15 -17.89
N HIS A 357 -12.02 7.01 -18.29
CA HIS A 357 -13.11 6.40 -17.55
C HIS A 357 -12.58 5.71 -16.27
N PRO A 358 -13.16 5.96 -15.08
CA PRO A 358 -12.63 5.49 -13.79
C PRO A 358 -12.44 3.97 -13.72
N ASP A 359 -13.36 3.20 -14.30
CA ASP A 359 -13.27 1.72 -14.37
C ASP A 359 -11.94 1.20 -14.95
N LEU A 360 -11.31 1.93 -15.86
CA LEU A 360 -10.04 1.49 -16.45
C LEU A 360 -8.92 1.48 -15.40
N LEU A 361 -8.81 2.55 -14.60
CA LEU A 361 -7.84 2.63 -13.51
C LEU A 361 -8.17 1.65 -12.40
N ARG A 362 -9.45 1.48 -12.07
CA ARG A 362 -9.89 0.51 -11.07
C ARG A 362 -9.44 -0.90 -11.42
N TYR A 363 -9.76 -1.34 -12.64
CA TYR A 363 -9.36 -2.64 -13.16
C TYR A 363 -7.84 -2.80 -13.12
N TYR A 364 -7.08 -1.78 -13.56
CA TYR A 364 -5.63 -1.81 -13.55
C TYR A 364 -5.07 -1.99 -12.14
N LEU A 365 -5.46 -1.16 -11.17
CA LEU A 365 -4.90 -1.15 -9.82
C LEU A 365 -5.10 -2.50 -9.10
N VAL A 366 -6.23 -3.16 -9.33
CA VAL A 366 -6.56 -4.44 -8.67
C VAL A 366 -5.90 -5.64 -9.37
N THR A 367 -5.74 -5.59 -10.69
CA THR A 367 -5.31 -6.76 -11.47
C THR A 367 -3.83 -6.74 -11.89
N ALA A 368 -3.18 -5.56 -11.91
CA ALA A 368 -1.81 -5.41 -12.42
C ALA A 368 -0.75 -6.21 -11.64
N GLY A 369 -1.02 -6.55 -10.38
CA GLY A 369 -0.12 -7.34 -9.54
C GLY A 369 -0.86 -8.03 -8.40
N GLY A 370 -0.14 -8.85 -7.63
CA GLY A 370 -0.68 -9.36 -6.36
C GLY A 370 -0.85 -8.21 -5.36
N PHE A 371 -1.90 -8.23 -4.54
CA PHE A 371 -2.22 -7.11 -3.65
C PHE A 371 -1.08 -6.75 -2.68
N GLU A 372 -0.30 -7.70 -2.19
CA GLU A 372 0.87 -7.44 -1.33
C GLU A 372 2.14 -6.98 -2.06
N LYS A 373 2.14 -6.94 -3.40
CA LYS A 373 3.32 -6.60 -4.23
C LYS A 373 3.27 -5.18 -4.75
N ASP A 374 4.43 -4.55 -4.86
CA ASP A 374 4.54 -3.24 -5.46
C ASP A 374 4.13 -3.28 -6.94
N ILE A 375 3.40 -2.27 -7.38
CA ILE A 375 3.00 -2.06 -8.77
C ILE A 375 3.87 -0.95 -9.33
N ASN A 376 4.49 -1.19 -10.49
CA ASN A 376 5.21 -0.15 -11.20
C ASN A 376 4.38 0.35 -12.38
N PHE A 377 3.74 1.50 -12.18
CA PHE A 377 2.88 2.18 -13.14
C PHE A 377 3.72 2.85 -14.23
N SER A 378 3.24 2.72 -15.46
CA SER A 378 3.58 3.57 -16.60
C SER A 378 2.35 3.66 -17.50
N TRP A 379 2.24 4.73 -18.29
CA TRP A 379 1.09 4.90 -19.19
C TRP A 379 1.05 3.81 -20.28
N GLU A 380 2.20 3.29 -20.73
CA GLU A 380 2.27 2.17 -21.68
C GLU A 380 1.75 0.87 -21.07
N ARG A 381 2.11 0.57 -19.81
CA ARG A 381 1.61 -0.63 -19.12
C ARG A 381 0.13 -0.55 -18.85
N PHE A 382 -0.34 0.64 -18.49
CA PHE A 382 -1.76 0.93 -18.33
C PHE A 382 -2.50 0.71 -19.65
N GLN A 383 -2.02 1.32 -20.75
CA GLN A 383 -2.54 1.16 -22.10
C GLN A 383 -2.55 -0.32 -22.54
N GLU A 384 -1.44 -1.02 -22.43
CA GLU A 384 -1.30 -2.41 -22.87
C GLU A 384 -2.33 -3.30 -22.18
N ARG A 385 -2.47 -3.17 -20.86
CA ARG A 385 -3.41 -3.97 -20.07
C ARG A 385 -4.87 -3.64 -20.40
N VAL A 386 -5.23 -2.35 -20.46
CA VAL A 386 -6.59 -1.92 -20.80
C VAL A 386 -6.95 -2.38 -22.22
N ASN A 387 -6.09 -2.12 -23.21
CA ASN A 387 -6.38 -2.45 -24.60
C ASN A 387 -6.45 -3.97 -24.81
N SER A 388 -5.51 -4.74 -24.25
CA SER A 388 -5.50 -6.19 -24.48
C SER A 388 -6.58 -6.95 -23.71
N GLU A 389 -6.82 -6.62 -22.45
CA GLU A 389 -7.74 -7.39 -21.59
C GLU A 389 -9.18 -6.86 -21.66
N LEU A 390 -9.38 -5.53 -21.62
CA LEU A 390 -10.72 -4.94 -21.63
C LEU A 390 -11.23 -4.71 -23.05
N VAL A 391 -10.46 -4.03 -23.91
CA VAL A 391 -10.94 -3.67 -25.26
C VAL A 391 -10.95 -4.90 -26.18
N ASP A 392 -9.79 -5.54 -26.37
CA ASP A 392 -9.60 -6.57 -27.40
C ASP A 392 -10.20 -7.94 -26.99
N SER A 393 -10.28 -8.23 -25.69
CA SER A 393 -10.86 -9.48 -25.19
C SER A 393 -12.32 -9.31 -24.79
N VAL A 394 -12.61 -8.62 -23.67
CA VAL A 394 -13.97 -8.52 -23.12
C VAL A 394 -14.91 -7.72 -24.02
N GLY A 395 -14.57 -6.47 -24.31
CA GLY A 395 -15.42 -5.54 -25.06
C GLY A 395 -15.67 -6.02 -26.48
N ASN A 396 -14.62 -6.44 -27.18
CA ASN A 396 -14.74 -6.96 -28.54
C ASN A 396 -15.50 -8.30 -28.61
N PHE A 397 -15.46 -9.16 -27.58
CA PHE A 397 -16.31 -10.35 -27.51
C PHE A 397 -17.78 -10.01 -27.27
N ALA A 398 -18.06 -9.13 -26.31
CA ALA A 398 -19.42 -8.68 -26.03
C ALA A 398 -20.05 -8.03 -27.27
N TYR A 399 -19.36 -7.05 -27.85
CA TYR A 399 -19.85 -6.32 -29.02
C TYR A 399 -20.11 -7.23 -30.23
N ARG A 400 -19.16 -8.11 -30.61
CA ARG A 400 -19.37 -9.00 -31.77
C ARG A 400 -20.54 -9.94 -31.56
N THR A 401 -20.70 -10.44 -30.33
CA THR A 401 -21.72 -11.43 -29.98
C THR A 401 -23.10 -10.78 -30.04
N LEU A 402 -23.28 -9.67 -29.32
CA LEU A 402 -24.53 -8.93 -29.29
C LEU A 402 -24.90 -8.40 -30.67
N LEU A 403 -23.93 -7.91 -31.45
CA LEU A 403 -24.20 -7.37 -32.78
C LEU A 403 -24.64 -8.46 -33.75
N PHE A 404 -24.01 -9.64 -33.66
CA PHE A 404 -24.39 -10.79 -34.48
C PHE A 404 -25.78 -11.31 -34.09
N ALA A 405 -26.06 -11.40 -32.79
CA ALA A 405 -27.36 -11.80 -32.26
C ALA A 405 -28.46 -10.84 -32.71
N HIS A 406 -28.29 -9.53 -32.51
CA HIS A 406 -29.24 -8.49 -32.92
C HIS A 406 -29.50 -8.53 -34.45
N ARG A 407 -28.46 -8.67 -35.28
CA ARG A 407 -28.62 -8.66 -36.75
C ARG A 407 -29.42 -9.84 -37.31
N ASN A 408 -29.40 -10.98 -36.64
CA ASN A 408 -30.01 -12.21 -37.15
C ASN A 408 -31.32 -12.57 -36.42
N TRP A 409 -31.47 -12.16 -35.15
CA TRP A 409 -32.61 -12.52 -34.29
C TRP A 409 -33.25 -11.33 -33.54
N GLU A 410 -32.78 -10.09 -33.74
CA GLU A 410 -33.24 -8.90 -32.99
C GLU A 410 -33.06 -9.05 -31.45
N GLY A 411 -32.11 -9.89 -31.03
CA GLY A 411 -31.82 -10.20 -29.64
C GLY A 411 -31.23 -11.60 -29.47
N THR A 412 -31.47 -12.21 -28.32
CA THR A 412 -31.03 -13.59 -28.03
C THR A 412 -31.88 -14.59 -28.83
N PRO A 413 -31.27 -15.48 -29.64
CA PRO A 413 -32.01 -16.56 -30.29
C PRO A 413 -32.65 -17.51 -29.27
N GLU A 414 -33.67 -18.27 -29.68
CA GLU A 414 -34.15 -19.39 -28.87
C GLU A 414 -33.08 -20.50 -28.83
N PHE A 415 -32.62 -20.86 -27.63
CA PHE A 415 -31.54 -21.83 -27.41
C PHE A 415 -31.72 -22.56 -26.07
N ASP A 416 -31.08 -23.71 -25.94
CA ASP A 416 -30.87 -24.37 -24.65
C ASP A 416 -29.40 -24.22 -24.27
N LEU A 417 -29.07 -23.68 -23.11
CA LEU A 417 -27.67 -23.50 -22.71
C LEU A 417 -26.90 -24.83 -22.79
N SER A 418 -25.82 -24.83 -23.57
CA SER A 418 -25.00 -26.03 -23.76
C SER A 418 -24.25 -26.40 -22.48
N GLU A 419 -24.04 -27.70 -22.26
CA GLU A 419 -23.36 -28.20 -21.05
C GLU A 419 -21.92 -27.65 -20.94
N GLU A 420 -21.17 -27.61 -22.05
CA GLU A 420 -19.80 -27.07 -22.07
C GLU A 420 -19.78 -25.62 -21.58
N VAL A 421 -20.74 -24.79 -21.99
CA VAL A 421 -20.77 -23.36 -21.64
C VAL A 421 -21.30 -23.16 -20.23
N ARG A 422 -22.26 -23.98 -19.79
CA ARG A 422 -22.72 -24.02 -18.39
C ARG A 422 -21.56 -24.34 -17.44
N GLU A 423 -20.83 -25.42 -17.69
CA GLU A 423 -19.71 -25.87 -16.85
C GLU A 423 -18.62 -24.78 -16.74
N GLU A 424 -18.34 -24.05 -17.82
CA GLU A 424 -17.36 -22.96 -17.82
C GLU A 424 -17.84 -21.72 -17.04
N ILE A 425 -19.13 -21.37 -17.11
CA ILE A 425 -19.70 -20.29 -16.28
C ILE A 425 -19.67 -20.69 -14.80
N GLU A 426 -20.10 -21.92 -14.47
CA GLU A 426 -20.05 -22.47 -13.10
C GLU A 426 -18.62 -22.44 -12.56
N THR A 427 -17.63 -22.88 -13.34
CA THR A 427 -16.21 -22.84 -12.96
C THR A 427 -15.72 -21.40 -12.72
N ALA A 428 -16.15 -20.43 -13.54
CA ALA A 428 -15.78 -19.04 -13.36
C ALA A 428 -16.37 -18.44 -12.07
N VAL A 429 -17.62 -18.78 -11.74
CA VAL A 429 -18.28 -18.39 -10.49
C VAL A 429 -17.57 -19.01 -9.29
N GLU A 430 -17.33 -20.33 -9.29
CA GLU A 430 -16.61 -21.02 -8.20
C GLU A 430 -15.19 -20.44 -7.99
N THR A 431 -14.48 -20.13 -9.09
CA THR A 431 -13.16 -19.50 -9.03
C THR A 431 -13.22 -18.11 -8.42
N PHE A 432 -14.26 -17.34 -8.73
CA PHE A 432 -14.48 -16.02 -8.17
C PHE A 432 -14.73 -16.10 -6.66
N GLU A 433 -15.65 -16.96 -6.22
CA GLU A 433 -15.99 -17.16 -4.81
C GLU A 433 -14.77 -17.60 -3.98
N GLN A 434 -14.03 -18.58 -4.49
CA GLN A 434 -12.81 -19.05 -3.84
C GLN A 434 -11.75 -17.93 -3.78
N ALA A 435 -11.62 -17.15 -4.84
CA ALA A 435 -10.65 -16.05 -4.87
C ALA A 435 -10.98 -14.93 -3.88
N VAL A 436 -12.27 -14.63 -3.67
CA VAL A 436 -12.72 -13.65 -2.66
C VAL A 436 -12.41 -14.19 -1.25
N ASN A 437 -12.74 -15.44 -0.96
CA ASN A 437 -12.42 -16.11 0.31
C ASN A 437 -10.90 -16.24 0.58
N ASP A 438 -10.09 -16.36 -0.49
CA ASP A 438 -8.63 -16.33 -0.44
C ASP A 438 -8.04 -14.91 -0.26
N TYR A 439 -8.87 -13.86 -0.22
CA TYR A 439 -8.45 -12.45 -0.25
C TYR A 439 -7.59 -12.11 -1.48
N SER A 440 -7.90 -12.73 -2.62
CA SER A 440 -7.14 -12.64 -3.86
C SER A 440 -7.95 -11.97 -4.98
N LEU A 441 -8.12 -10.64 -4.88
CA LEU A 441 -8.91 -9.86 -5.84
C LEU A 441 -8.42 -9.98 -7.28
N LYS A 442 -7.10 -10.12 -7.49
CA LYS A 442 -6.55 -10.41 -8.83
C LYS A 442 -7.10 -11.73 -9.39
N LYS A 443 -7.14 -12.81 -8.61
CA LYS A 443 -7.67 -14.10 -9.08
C LYS A 443 -9.16 -13.99 -9.39
N ALA A 444 -9.91 -13.23 -8.60
CA ALA A 444 -11.33 -12.98 -8.84
C ALA A 444 -11.53 -12.23 -10.18
N GLY A 445 -10.72 -11.20 -10.46
CA GLY A 445 -10.74 -10.50 -11.75
C GLY A 445 -10.28 -11.38 -12.92
N ASP A 446 -9.28 -12.25 -12.71
CA ASP A 446 -8.80 -13.22 -13.70
C ASP A 446 -9.90 -14.23 -14.09
N ALA A 447 -10.90 -14.50 -13.24
CA ALA A 447 -12.00 -15.42 -13.55
C ALA A 447 -12.84 -14.90 -14.74
N ALA A 448 -13.16 -13.60 -14.74
CA ALA A 448 -13.90 -12.97 -15.84
C ALA A 448 -13.11 -12.94 -17.15
N THR A 449 -11.81 -12.59 -17.11
CA THR A 449 -11.00 -12.54 -18.33
C THR A 449 -10.76 -13.93 -18.94
N ARG A 450 -10.65 -14.97 -18.11
CA ARG A 450 -10.61 -16.37 -18.58
C ARG A 450 -11.92 -16.79 -19.25
N LEU A 451 -13.07 -16.43 -18.66
CA LEU A 451 -14.37 -16.70 -19.26
C LEU A 451 -14.54 -15.97 -20.60
N SER A 452 -14.06 -14.73 -20.71
CA SER A 452 -14.02 -13.98 -21.97
C SER A 452 -13.13 -14.66 -23.02
N ALA A 453 -11.96 -15.17 -22.61
CA ALA A 453 -11.06 -15.91 -23.50
C ALA A 453 -11.73 -17.20 -24.03
N PHE A 454 -12.42 -17.94 -23.15
CA PHE A 454 -13.25 -19.08 -23.54
C PHE A 454 -14.32 -18.69 -24.56
N GLY A 455 -15.08 -17.62 -24.30
CA GLY A 455 -16.11 -17.12 -25.22
C GLY A 455 -15.56 -16.77 -26.60
N ASN A 456 -14.41 -16.09 -26.65
CA ASN A 456 -13.70 -15.78 -27.89
C ASN A 456 -13.27 -17.03 -28.67
N GLU A 457 -12.74 -18.05 -27.98
CA GLU A 457 -12.40 -19.32 -28.61
C GLU A 457 -13.65 -20.06 -29.09
N TYR A 458 -14.70 -20.09 -28.28
CA TYR A 458 -15.95 -20.80 -28.57
C TYR A 458 -16.63 -20.27 -29.83
N ILE A 459 -16.79 -18.94 -29.95
CA ILE A 459 -17.40 -18.33 -31.15
C ILE A 459 -16.52 -18.55 -32.39
N GLN A 460 -15.19 -18.49 -32.24
CA GLN A 460 -14.25 -18.65 -33.34
C GLN A 460 -14.17 -20.08 -33.86
N ARG A 461 -14.21 -21.07 -32.96
CA ARG A 461 -14.18 -22.51 -33.28
C ARG A 461 -15.45 -22.97 -33.99
N ASN A 462 -16.61 -22.41 -33.62
CA ASN A 462 -17.90 -22.80 -34.17
C ASN A 462 -18.29 -22.05 -35.45
N GLU A 463 -17.64 -20.92 -35.75
CA GLU A 463 -17.83 -20.12 -36.98
C GLU A 463 -19.32 -19.85 -37.35
N PRO A 464 -20.15 -19.28 -36.45
CA PRO A 464 -21.60 -19.16 -36.66
C PRO A 464 -22.00 -18.36 -37.90
N TRP A 465 -21.14 -17.46 -38.39
CA TRP A 465 -21.32 -16.72 -39.64
C TRP A 465 -21.34 -17.58 -40.90
N LYS A 466 -20.85 -18.83 -40.85
CA LYS A 466 -21.01 -19.81 -41.94
C LYS A 466 -22.29 -20.64 -41.78
N LEU A 467 -22.79 -20.75 -40.54
CA LEU A 467 -23.89 -21.63 -40.17
C LEU A 467 -25.27 -20.99 -40.36
N THR A 468 -25.39 -19.66 -40.37
CA THR A 468 -26.69 -18.97 -40.48
C THR A 468 -27.52 -19.40 -41.69
N ASP A 469 -26.89 -19.81 -42.79
CA ASP A 469 -27.56 -20.35 -43.98
C ASP A 469 -27.52 -21.89 -44.04
N GLU A 470 -26.48 -22.53 -43.49
CA GLU A 470 -26.23 -23.97 -43.61
C GLU A 470 -26.91 -24.81 -42.52
N ASP A 471 -26.88 -24.32 -41.27
CA ASP A 471 -27.45 -24.95 -40.07
C ASP A 471 -27.91 -23.85 -39.08
N PRO A 472 -29.08 -23.23 -39.31
CA PRO A 472 -29.56 -22.10 -38.53
C PRO A 472 -29.79 -22.43 -37.05
N ASP A 473 -30.19 -23.67 -36.74
CA ASP A 473 -30.42 -24.12 -35.36
C ASP A 473 -29.08 -24.20 -34.60
N ARG A 474 -28.01 -24.69 -35.26
CA ARG A 474 -26.67 -24.67 -34.66
C ARG A 474 -26.12 -23.24 -34.51
N ALA A 475 -26.40 -22.35 -35.46
CA ALA A 475 -26.01 -20.94 -35.36
C ALA A 475 -26.71 -20.26 -34.17
N ALA A 476 -28.01 -20.49 -34.00
CA ALA A 476 -28.80 -20.01 -32.87
C ALA A 476 -28.23 -20.51 -31.53
N GLN A 477 -27.95 -21.81 -31.42
CA GLN A 477 -27.33 -22.40 -30.23
C GLN A 477 -26.02 -21.72 -29.84
N VAL A 478 -25.08 -21.61 -30.79
CA VAL A 478 -23.74 -21.05 -30.52
C VAL A 478 -23.82 -19.59 -30.11
N ILE A 479 -24.70 -18.80 -30.75
CA ILE A 479 -24.84 -17.38 -30.41
C ILE A 479 -25.58 -17.20 -29.09
N GLY A 480 -26.61 -18.00 -28.80
CA GLY A 480 -27.29 -18.00 -27.51
C GLY A 480 -26.33 -18.30 -26.36
N ASP A 481 -25.49 -19.33 -26.51
CA ASP A 481 -24.39 -19.63 -25.58
C ASP A 481 -23.47 -18.41 -25.37
N CYS A 482 -23.02 -17.74 -26.44
CA CYS A 482 -22.16 -16.56 -26.32
C CYS A 482 -22.86 -15.39 -25.62
N VAL A 483 -24.16 -15.19 -25.84
CA VAL A 483 -24.94 -14.15 -25.13
C VAL A 483 -25.03 -14.49 -23.64
N GLN A 484 -25.24 -15.76 -23.26
CA GLN A 484 -25.17 -16.19 -21.86
C GLN A 484 -23.80 -15.88 -21.24
N VAL A 485 -22.70 -16.20 -21.94
CA VAL A 485 -21.35 -15.84 -21.48
C VAL A 485 -21.20 -14.33 -21.31
N THR A 486 -21.75 -13.54 -22.23
CA THR A 486 -21.71 -12.06 -22.14
C THR A 486 -22.44 -11.55 -20.90
N LYS A 487 -23.61 -12.12 -20.55
CA LYS A 487 -24.31 -11.82 -19.29
C LYS A 487 -23.47 -12.19 -18.07
N ALA A 488 -22.90 -13.39 -18.04
CA ALA A 488 -22.03 -13.84 -16.96
C ALA A 488 -20.81 -12.92 -16.77
N LEU A 489 -20.22 -12.41 -17.86
CA LEU A 489 -19.15 -11.41 -17.79
C LEU A 489 -19.60 -10.12 -17.12
N ALA A 490 -20.79 -9.60 -17.42
CA ALA A 490 -21.32 -8.41 -16.75
C ALA A 490 -21.42 -8.65 -15.23
N VAL A 491 -21.91 -9.82 -14.81
CA VAL A 491 -22.05 -10.17 -13.38
C VAL A 491 -20.68 -10.25 -12.69
N LEU A 492 -19.70 -10.94 -13.28
CA LEU A 492 -18.38 -11.16 -12.67
C LEU A 492 -17.48 -9.90 -12.69
N LEU A 493 -17.66 -9.02 -13.68
CA LEU A 493 -16.87 -7.80 -13.82
C LEU A 493 -17.40 -6.62 -13.00
N ALA A 494 -18.67 -6.66 -12.57
CA ALA A 494 -19.31 -5.57 -11.84
C ALA A 494 -18.55 -5.06 -10.59
N PRO A 495 -17.83 -5.89 -9.81
CA PRO A 495 -17.00 -5.36 -8.72
C PRO A 495 -15.80 -4.52 -9.20
N PHE A 496 -15.24 -4.85 -10.37
CA PHE A 496 -14.01 -4.22 -10.88
C PHE A 496 -14.28 -3.00 -11.75
N VAL A 497 -15.26 -3.13 -12.65
CA VAL A 497 -15.64 -2.11 -13.64
C VAL A 497 -17.14 -1.81 -13.52
N PRO A 498 -17.59 -1.22 -12.40
CA PRO A 498 -19.01 -1.16 -12.05
C PRO A 498 -19.88 -0.48 -13.13
N GLN A 499 -19.47 0.67 -13.64
CA GLN A 499 -20.25 1.40 -14.64
C GLN A 499 -20.27 0.66 -15.99
N LYS A 500 -19.15 0.07 -16.41
CA LYS A 500 -19.08 -0.69 -17.67
C LYS A 500 -19.82 -2.03 -17.60
N ALA A 501 -19.84 -2.67 -16.44
CA ALA A 501 -20.67 -3.83 -16.24
C ALA A 501 -22.17 -3.48 -16.31
N ASP A 502 -22.59 -2.36 -15.72
CA ASP A 502 -23.98 -1.90 -15.76
C ASP A 502 -24.40 -1.42 -17.16
N GLU A 503 -23.48 -0.81 -17.91
CA GLU A 503 -23.66 -0.50 -19.32
C GLU A 503 -23.89 -1.76 -20.14
N LEU A 504 -23.09 -2.82 -19.93
CA LEU A 504 -23.28 -4.11 -20.61
C LEU A 504 -24.61 -4.78 -20.23
N TRP A 505 -24.99 -4.71 -18.96
CA TRP A 505 -26.29 -5.19 -18.45
C TRP A 505 -27.46 -4.46 -19.12
N THR A 506 -27.35 -3.14 -19.26
CA THR A 506 -28.32 -2.30 -19.96
C THR A 506 -28.39 -2.62 -21.46
N GLN A 507 -27.26 -2.84 -22.12
CA GLN A 507 -27.22 -3.23 -23.54
C GLN A 507 -27.88 -4.59 -23.78
N LEU A 508 -27.79 -5.52 -22.83
CA LEU A 508 -28.53 -6.79 -22.84
C LEU A 508 -30.03 -6.63 -22.60
N GLN A 509 -30.48 -5.44 -22.20
CA GLN A 509 -31.84 -5.12 -21.73
C GLN A 509 -32.27 -5.99 -20.54
N GLU A 510 -31.33 -6.34 -19.68
CA GLU A 510 -31.66 -6.94 -18.39
C GLU A 510 -32.41 -5.92 -17.51
N PRO A 511 -33.36 -6.36 -16.66
CA PRO A 511 -34.07 -5.46 -15.77
C PRO A 511 -33.17 -5.00 -14.62
N GLY A 512 -33.43 -3.78 -14.12
CA GLY A 512 -32.71 -3.23 -12.96
C GLY A 512 -31.26 -2.89 -13.26
N SER A 513 -30.40 -2.94 -12.24
CA SER A 513 -28.96 -2.75 -12.36
C SER A 513 -28.23 -4.07 -12.14
N VAL A 514 -27.06 -4.23 -12.76
CA VAL A 514 -26.17 -5.36 -12.46
C VAL A 514 -25.72 -5.36 -11.01
N HIS A 515 -25.76 -4.21 -10.32
CA HIS A 515 -25.35 -4.07 -8.92
C HIS A 515 -26.33 -4.70 -7.93
N ASP A 516 -27.57 -4.94 -8.35
CA ASP A 516 -28.66 -5.46 -7.50
C ASP A 516 -28.77 -6.99 -7.55
N VAL A 517 -27.89 -7.68 -8.30
CA VAL A 517 -27.94 -9.14 -8.49
C VAL A 517 -26.74 -9.85 -7.87
N GLU A 518 -27.00 -11.08 -7.40
CA GLU A 518 -25.99 -12.02 -6.89
C GLU A 518 -25.35 -12.84 -8.02
N LEU A 519 -24.37 -13.69 -7.68
CA LEU A 519 -23.63 -14.52 -8.65
C LEU A 519 -24.52 -15.47 -9.47
N ASP A 520 -25.63 -15.96 -8.90
CA ASP A 520 -26.57 -16.85 -9.59
C ASP A 520 -27.12 -16.25 -10.90
N ALA A 521 -27.20 -14.92 -10.98
CA ALA A 521 -27.62 -14.23 -12.20
C ALA A 521 -26.72 -14.54 -13.41
N ALA A 522 -25.47 -14.99 -13.20
CA ALA A 522 -24.59 -15.41 -14.29
C ALA A 522 -25.16 -16.59 -15.12
N LEU A 523 -26.00 -17.44 -14.51
CA LEU A 523 -26.64 -18.60 -15.15
C LEU A 523 -28.12 -18.37 -15.49
N GLU A 524 -28.71 -17.26 -15.08
CA GLU A 524 -30.07 -16.90 -15.47
C GLU A 524 -30.14 -16.59 -16.95
N ALA A 525 -31.21 -17.04 -17.61
CA ALA A 525 -31.38 -16.84 -19.05
C ALA A 525 -31.40 -15.33 -19.40
N PRO A 526 -30.70 -14.90 -20.49
CA PRO A 526 -30.72 -13.53 -20.94
C PRO A 526 -32.07 -13.17 -21.60
N PRO A 527 -32.41 -11.86 -21.68
CA PRO A 527 -33.57 -11.36 -22.38
C PRO A 527 -33.63 -11.81 -23.84
N ALA A 528 -34.85 -12.08 -24.32
CA ALA A 528 -35.06 -12.52 -25.69
C ALA A 528 -34.79 -11.42 -26.74
N ALA A 529 -34.89 -10.14 -26.35
CA ALA A 529 -34.77 -9.01 -27.26
C ALA A 529 -33.83 -7.95 -26.66
N PHE A 530 -33.01 -7.35 -27.52
CA PHE A 530 -32.21 -6.18 -27.19
C PHE A 530 -31.88 -5.37 -28.45
N ASP A 531 -31.58 -4.09 -28.25
CA ASP A 531 -31.23 -3.15 -29.32
C ASP A 531 -29.81 -3.41 -29.87
N ALA A 532 -29.44 -2.72 -30.95
CA ALA A 532 -28.08 -2.82 -31.48
C ALA A 532 -27.06 -2.38 -30.40
N PRO A 533 -25.99 -3.16 -30.15
CA PRO A 533 -25.01 -2.82 -29.13
C PRO A 533 -24.06 -1.73 -29.59
N ASP A 534 -23.41 -1.10 -28.61
CA ASP A 534 -22.32 -0.15 -28.78
C ASP A 534 -21.00 -0.75 -28.25
N GLU A 535 -19.87 -0.15 -28.62
CA GLU A 535 -18.56 -0.57 -28.11
C GLU A 535 -18.42 -0.20 -26.62
N LEU A 536 -18.06 -1.18 -25.79
CA LEU A 536 -18.05 -0.99 -24.33
C LEU A 536 -16.84 -0.18 -23.85
N PHE A 537 -15.67 -0.41 -24.43
CA PHE A 537 -14.42 0.23 -24.03
C PHE A 537 -13.79 0.95 -25.20
N GLU A 538 -13.32 2.17 -24.95
CA GLU A 538 -12.54 2.93 -25.92
C GLU A 538 -11.07 2.54 -25.86
N LYS A 539 -10.44 2.39 -27.02
CA LYS A 539 -9.02 2.11 -27.11
C LYS A 539 -8.20 3.33 -26.67
N ILE A 540 -7.18 3.09 -25.86
CA ILE A 540 -6.18 4.10 -25.51
C ILE A 540 -5.16 4.14 -26.65
N GLU A 541 -5.11 5.25 -27.38
CA GLU A 541 -4.20 5.45 -28.53
C GLU A 541 -2.77 5.82 -28.10
N ASP A 542 -1.79 5.45 -28.95
CA ASP A 542 -0.36 5.64 -28.65
C ASP A 542 0.00 7.12 -28.51
N ASP A 543 -0.61 7.99 -29.32
CA ASP A 543 -0.41 9.45 -29.29
C ASP A 543 -0.90 10.09 -27.98
N ARG A 544 -1.94 9.51 -27.37
CA ARG A 544 -2.41 9.92 -26.03
C ARG A 544 -1.37 9.56 -24.97
N VAL A 545 -0.80 8.37 -25.03
CA VAL A 545 0.25 7.91 -24.09
C VAL A 545 1.51 8.77 -24.21
N GLU A 546 1.97 9.04 -25.44
CA GLU A 546 3.12 9.91 -25.70
C GLU A 546 2.93 11.29 -25.05
N ARG A 547 1.77 11.92 -25.29
CA ARG A 547 1.43 13.24 -24.70
C ARG A 547 1.40 13.23 -23.16
N LEU A 548 0.88 12.17 -22.54
CA LEU A 548 0.81 12.04 -21.08
C LEU A 548 2.20 11.88 -20.45
N ASN A 549 3.07 11.11 -21.10
CA ASN A 549 4.46 10.96 -20.67
C ASN A 549 5.24 12.27 -20.81
N GLU A 550 5.08 13.00 -21.90
CA GLU A 550 5.69 14.32 -22.09
C GLU A 550 5.25 15.28 -20.99
N ALA A 551 3.95 15.38 -20.72
CA ALA A 551 3.42 16.24 -19.66
C ALA A 551 3.93 15.85 -18.26
N LEU A 552 4.04 14.55 -17.97
CA LEU A 552 4.58 14.05 -16.72
C LEU A 552 6.08 14.40 -16.57
N GLN A 553 6.87 14.23 -17.62
CA GLN A 553 8.29 14.58 -17.62
C GLN A 553 8.50 16.09 -17.42
N GLU A 554 7.78 16.92 -18.17
CA GLU A 554 7.85 18.38 -18.03
C GLU A 554 7.54 18.83 -16.59
N ARG A 555 6.56 18.19 -15.94
CA ARG A 555 6.21 18.49 -14.55
C ARG A 555 7.30 18.10 -13.56
N ILE A 556 7.88 16.91 -13.72
CA ILE A 556 8.97 16.42 -12.85
C ILE A 556 10.21 17.31 -13.01
N GLU A 557 10.56 17.68 -14.24
CA GLU A 557 11.68 18.57 -14.53
C GLU A 557 11.46 19.94 -13.91
N ALA A 558 10.28 20.54 -14.08
CA ALA A 558 9.95 21.85 -13.50
C ALA A 558 10.02 21.86 -11.97
N ALA A 559 9.57 20.79 -11.30
CA ALA A 559 9.66 20.68 -9.85
C ALA A 559 11.12 20.54 -9.38
N SER A 560 11.93 19.75 -10.08
CA SER A 560 13.35 19.59 -9.76
C SER A 560 14.18 20.87 -9.98
N GLU A 561 13.82 21.69 -10.96
CA GLU A 561 14.45 22.99 -11.18
C GLU A 561 14.06 24.01 -10.11
N ALA A 562 12.82 23.97 -9.61
CA ALA A 562 12.36 24.82 -8.52
C ALA A 562 13.07 24.49 -7.19
N GLU A 563 13.21 23.21 -6.85
CA GLU A 563 13.97 22.76 -5.67
C GLU A 563 15.46 23.16 -5.74
N ALA A 564 16.04 23.25 -6.94
CA ALA A 564 17.43 23.67 -7.11
C ALA A 564 17.65 25.20 -7.00
N ASP A 565 16.61 26.01 -7.21
CA ASP A 565 16.68 27.49 -7.15
C ASP A 565 16.27 28.04 -5.76
N ASP A 566 15.47 27.29 -4.97
CA ASP A 566 15.00 27.66 -3.62
C ASP A 566 15.92 27.21 -2.46
N GLY A 567 17.21 26.98 -2.72
CA GLY A 567 18.24 26.57 -1.74
C GLY A 567 18.53 27.54 -0.58
N GLU A 568 17.63 28.47 -0.24
CA GLU A 568 17.55 29.20 1.02
C GLU A 568 16.08 29.55 1.38
N ALA A 569 15.21 28.55 1.59
CA ALA A 569 14.22 28.49 2.71
C ALA A 569 13.08 27.49 2.46
N THR A 570 12.71 26.79 3.54
CA THR A 570 11.49 25.98 3.78
C THR A 570 11.38 24.66 3.02
N ASP A 571 12.11 23.66 3.52
CA ASP A 571 11.71 22.25 3.43
C ASP A 571 10.75 21.94 4.59
N GLU A 572 9.61 21.30 4.28
CA GLU A 572 9.08 20.10 4.96
C GLU A 572 7.56 19.94 4.81
N ALA A 573 7.16 18.89 4.08
CA ALA A 573 6.01 18.04 4.42
C ALA A 573 6.21 16.67 3.73
N GLU A 574 6.21 15.62 4.52
CA GLU A 574 6.80 14.32 4.23
C GLU A 574 6.02 13.36 3.32
N SER A 575 6.77 12.44 2.73
CA SER A 575 6.42 11.02 2.59
C SER A 575 7.53 10.24 3.29
N GLU A 576 7.24 9.63 4.45
CA GLU A 576 8.14 8.67 5.10
C GLU A 576 8.27 7.41 4.23
N THR A 577 9.30 7.38 3.38
CA THR A 577 9.86 6.14 2.85
C THR A 577 11.34 6.11 3.16
N MET A 578 11.72 5.27 4.12
CA MET A 578 13.09 4.95 4.53
C MET A 578 13.89 4.30 3.37
N THR A 579 14.28 5.06 2.35
CA THR A 579 15.21 4.57 1.30
C THR A 579 16.14 5.63 0.67
N ASP A 580 16.16 6.88 1.12
CA ASP A 580 16.73 7.97 0.30
C ASP A 580 18.27 8.14 0.28
N ASP A 581 19.06 7.24 0.91
CA ASP A 581 20.53 7.36 0.92
C ASP A 581 21.30 6.43 -0.05
N LEU A 582 20.65 5.90 -1.09
CA LEU A 582 21.33 5.07 -2.09
C LEU A 582 21.63 5.87 -3.37
N GLU A 583 22.90 5.90 -3.78
CA GLU A 583 23.29 6.46 -5.08
C GLU A 583 22.42 5.86 -6.21
N PRO A 584 21.93 6.69 -7.15
CA PRO A 584 21.11 6.20 -8.24
C PRO A 584 21.88 5.17 -9.07
N ILE A 585 21.21 4.06 -9.38
CA ILE A 585 21.76 3.02 -10.23
C ILE A 585 22.14 3.65 -11.57
N ALA A 586 23.35 3.38 -12.06
CA ALA A 586 23.81 3.88 -13.35
C ALA A 586 22.82 3.53 -14.48
N ASP A 587 22.49 4.53 -15.31
CA ASP A 587 21.56 4.39 -16.43
C ASP A 587 22.09 3.47 -17.54
N ASP A 588 23.42 3.40 -17.69
CA ASP A 588 24.09 2.55 -18.68
C ASP A 588 24.11 1.07 -18.23
N ARG A 589 23.45 0.20 -19.01
CA ARG A 589 23.46 -1.26 -18.78
C ARG A 589 24.76 -1.87 -19.32
N VAL A 590 25.48 -2.63 -18.48
CA VAL A 590 26.60 -3.48 -18.91
C VAL A 590 26.10 -4.78 -19.56
N SER A 591 26.83 -5.33 -20.52
CA SER A 591 26.45 -6.60 -21.14
C SER A 591 26.76 -7.78 -20.21
N PHE A 592 26.05 -8.90 -20.40
CA PHE A 592 26.34 -10.12 -19.65
C PHE A 592 27.77 -10.63 -19.90
N ASP A 593 28.30 -10.42 -21.11
CA ASP A 593 29.68 -10.77 -21.45
C ASP A 593 30.69 -9.93 -20.65
N ASP A 594 30.39 -8.64 -20.41
CA ASP A 594 31.24 -7.76 -19.58
C ASP A 594 31.26 -8.20 -18.12
N PHE A 595 30.10 -8.61 -17.58
CA PHE A 595 30.03 -9.18 -16.23
C PHE A 595 30.78 -10.52 -16.13
N GLN A 596 30.58 -11.43 -17.10
CA GLN A 596 31.28 -12.71 -17.14
C GLN A 596 32.80 -12.57 -17.29
N ALA A 597 33.26 -11.46 -17.86
CA ALA A 597 34.68 -11.16 -17.98
C ALA A 597 35.35 -10.87 -16.63
N LEU A 598 34.61 -10.48 -15.59
CA LEU A 598 35.15 -10.26 -14.25
C LEU A 598 35.44 -11.62 -13.55
N ASP A 599 36.63 -11.77 -12.96
CA ASP A 599 36.99 -12.91 -12.12
C ASP A 599 36.84 -12.51 -10.64
N LEU A 600 35.61 -12.65 -10.13
CA LEU A 600 35.28 -12.41 -8.73
C LEU A 600 35.57 -13.65 -7.88
N ARG A 601 36.31 -13.49 -6.79
CA ARG A 601 36.69 -14.61 -5.90
C ARG A 601 36.60 -14.26 -4.43
N VAL A 602 36.35 -15.28 -3.63
CA VAL A 602 36.53 -15.21 -2.18
C VAL A 602 38.04 -15.26 -1.87
N GLY A 603 38.54 -14.32 -1.07
CA GLY A 603 39.90 -14.29 -0.57
C GLY A 603 39.94 -14.22 0.96
N SER A 604 41.04 -14.64 1.57
CA SER A 604 41.29 -14.51 3.01
C SER A 604 42.42 -13.54 3.26
N ILE A 605 42.20 -12.52 4.09
CA ILE A 605 43.26 -11.57 4.46
C ILE A 605 44.25 -12.29 5.38
N GLU A 606 45.52 -12.40 4.96
CA GLU A 606 46.60 -13.00 5.75
C GLU A 606 47.32 -11.96 6.61
N SER A 607 47.51 -10.75 6.08
CA SER A 607 48.08 -9.63 6.82
C SER A 607 47.53 -8.30 6.32
N ALA A 608 47.53 -7.30 7.21
CA ALA A 608 47.11 -5.94 6.92
C ALA A 608 48.11 -4.96 7.56
N GLU A 609 48.66 -4.04 6.77
CA GLU A 609 49.66 -3.05 7.21
C GLU A 609 49.26 -1.65 6.74
N PRO A 610 49.29 -0.62 7.61
CA PRO A 610 49.09 0.76 7.17
C PRO A 610 50.17 1.20 6.18
N ILE A 611 49.80 1.93 5.12
CA ILE A 611 50.78 2.48 4.18
C ILE A 611 51.38 3.77 4.75
N GLU A 612 52.71 3.83 4.86
CA GLU A 612 53.43 5.03 5.32
C GLU A 612 53.14 6.23 4.41
N GLY A 613 52.65 7.32 5.00
CA GLY A 613 52.29 8.54 4.26
C GLY A 613 50.85 8.60 3.74
N SER A 614 50.01 7.60 4.05
CA SER A 614 48.56 7.64 3.79
C SER A 614 47.74 7.46 5.07
N ASP A 615 46.72 8.30 5.23
CA ASP A 615 45.77 8.22 6.33
C ASP A 615 44.58 7.30 6.02
N LYS A 616 44.43 6.85 4.76
CA LYS A 616 43.27 6.06 4.29
C LYS A 616 43.62 4.66 3.81
N LEU A 617 44.87 4.41 3.41
CA LEU A 617 45.23 3.17 2.72
C LEU A 617 45.84 2.11 3.64
N VAL A 618 45.39 0.87 3.44
CA VAL A 618 45.94 -0.35 4.03
C VAL A 618 46.47 -1.23 2.91
N ARG A 619 47.67 -1.80 3.09
CA ARG A 619 48.22 -2.87 2.28
C ARG A 619 47.76 -4.21 2.86
N LEU A 620 47.09 -5.01 2.04
CA LEU A 620 46.60 -6.34 2.41
C LEU A 620 47.38 -7.41 1.62
N GLU A 621 47.79 -8.48 2.28
CA GLU A 621 48.15 -9.73 1.60
C GLU A 621 46.94 -10.67 1.69
N VAL A 622 46.38 -11.05 0.55
CA VAL A 622 45.12 -11.83 0.47
C VAL A 622 45.37 -13.15 -0.24
N ASP A 623 45.13 -14.27 0.45
CA ASP A 623 45.12 -15.61 -0.16
C ASP A 623 43.83 -15.80 -0.97
N ILE A 624 43.99 -16.02 -2.27
CA ILE A 624 42.88 -16.25 -3.21
C ILE A 624 42.79 -17.73 -3.61
N GLY A 625 43.33 -18.63 -2.78
CA GLY A 625 43.32 -20.09 -2.90
C GLY A 625 44.35 -20.64 -3.91
N VAL A 626 44.68 -19.89 -4.96
CA VAL A 626 45.68 -20.27 -5.97
C VAL A 626 47.04 -19.58 -5.79
N GLU A 627 47.04 -18.39 -5.18
CA GLU A 627 48.21 -17.59 -4.85
C GLU A 627 47.83 -16.54 -3.80
N THR A 628 48.82 -15.95 -3.12
CA THR A 628 48.63 -14.75 -2.28
C THR A 628 48.88 -13.50 -3.11
N ARG A 629 48.03 -12.47 -2.97
CA ARG A 629 48.17 -11.20 -3.68
C ARG A 629 48.20 -10.00 -2.74
N GLN A 630 49.05 -9.05 -3.10
CA GLN A 630 49.07 -7.73 -2.50
C GLN A 630 47.95 -6.86 -3.10
N LEU A 631 47.07 -6.37 -2.23
CA LEU A 631 46.00 -5.42 -2.54
C LEU A 631 46.20 -4.15 -1.72
N VAL A 632 45.76 -3.01 -2.24
CA VAL A 632 45.72 -1.75 -1.51
C VAL A 632 44.27 -1.29 -1.42
N ALA A 633 43.75 -1.10 -0.20
CA ALA A 633 42.36 -0.75 0.06
C ALA A 633 42.24 0.52 0.91
N GLY A 634 41.24 1.35 0.63
CA GLY A 634 40.96 2.62 1.31
C GLY A 634 40.22 2.50 2.63
N ILE A 635 40.45 1.44 3.41
CA ILE A 635 39.62 1.05 4.56
C ILE A 635 40.23 1.42 5.93
N LYS A 636 41.38 2.12 5.96
CA LYS A 636 42.15 2.35 7.20
C LYS A 636 41.39 3.12 8.29
N GLN A 637 40.49 4.02 7.90
CA GLN A 637 39.72 4.87 8.82
C GLN A 637 38.41 4.22 9.27
N LEU A 638 37.99 3.18 8.55
CA LEU A 638 36.69 2.54 8.69
C LEU A 638 36.81 1.18 9.42
N HIS A 639 37.99 0.57 9.38
CA HIS A 639 38.26 -0.73 10.00
C HIS A 639 39.50 -0.70 10.90
N ASP A 640 39.46 -1.44 12.00
CA ASP A 640 40.65 -1.69 12.82
C ASP A 640 41.62 -2.61 12.06
N VAL A 641 42.80 -2.09 11.71
CA VAL A 641 43.78 -2.81 10.87
C VAL A 641 44.26 -4.09 11.54
N GLU A 642 44.32 -4.12 12.88
CA GLU A 642 44.76 -5.31 13.62
C GLU A 642 43.74 -6.45 13.61
N SER A 643 42.45 -6.16 13.33
CA SER A 643 41.38 -7.17 13.28
C SER A 643 41.12 -7.74 11.89
N LEU A 644 41.70 -7.16 10.83
CA LEU A 644 41.49 -7.59 9.44
C LEU A 644 42.04 -9.00 9.12
N PRO A 645 43.20 -9.44 9.63
CA PRO A 645 43.72 -10.78 9.35
C PRO A 645 42.76 -11.90 9.78
N GLY A 646 42.50 -12.84 8.88
CA GLY A 646 41.54 -13.94 9.07
C GLY A 646 40.13 -13.65 8.51
N THR A 647 39.86 -12.42 8.07
CA THR A 647 38.59 -12.04 7.45
C THR A 647 38.51 -12.56 6.01
N LYS A 648 37.37 -13.18 5.65
CA LYS A 648 37.07 -13.57 4.27
C LYS A 648 36.32 -12.48 3.53
N VAL A 649 36.83 -12.09 2.38
CA VAL A 649 36.35 -10.97 1.58
C VAL A 649 36.13 -11.36 0.13
N VAL A 650 35.26 -10.65 -0.57
CA VAL A 650 35.10 -10.75 -2.02
C VAL A 650 36.07 -9.80 -2.71
N ILE A 651 36.78 -10.31 -3.73
CA ILE A 651 37.72 -9.53 -4.53
C ILE A 651 37.46 -9.63 -6.03
N VAL A 652 37.88 -8.61 -6.77
CA VAL A 652 38.07 -8.65 -8.23
C VAL A 652 39.52 -9.07 -8.52
N ALA A 653 39.70 -10.28 -9.04
CA ALA A 653 41.01 -10.90 -9.20
C ALA A 653 41.67 -10.67 -10.58
N ASN A 654 40.98 -10.09 -11.56
CA ASN A 654 41.55 -9.87 -12.90
C ASN A 654 41.55 -8.40 -13.34
N LEU A 655 41.49 -7.48 -12.38
CA LEU A 655 41.68 -6.05 -12.62
C LEU A 655 43.13 -5.75 -13.01
N GLU A 656 43.34 -4.72 -13.83
CA GLU A 656 44.69 -4.23 -14.14
C GLU A 656 45.42 -3.78 -12.87
N LYS A 657 46.74 -4.00 -12.84
CA LYS A 657 47.58 -3.57 -11.71
C LYS A 657 47.61 -2.06 -11.62
N ALA A 658 47.39 -1.52 -10.43
CA ALA A 658 47.51 -0.10 -10.14
C ALA A 658 48.63 0.16 -9.12
N GLU A 659 49.32 1.30 -9.21
CA GLU A 659 50.26 1.73 -8.17
C GLU A 659 49.61 2.85 -7.35
N LEU A 660 49.41 2.62 -6.07
CA LEU A 660 48.80 3.55 -5.12
C LEU A 660 49.83 3.88 -4.04
N PHE A 661 50.22 5.15 -3.92
CA PHE A 661 51.24 5.60 -2.96
C PHE A 661 52.57 4.80 -3.03
N GLY A 662 52.98 4.42 -4.24
CA GLY A 662 54.21 3.65 -4.46
C GLY A 662 54.11 2.15 -4.13
N VAL A 663 52.90 1.66 -3.84
CA VAL A 663 52.60 0.25 -3.54
C VAL A 663 51.71 -0.32 -4.65
N GLU A 664 52.10 -1.45 -5.23
CA GLU A 664 51.33 -2.13 -6.28
C GLU A 664 50.07 -2.80 -5.69
N SER A 665 48.89 -2.56 -6.27
CA SER A 665 47.64 -3.27 -5.99
C SER A 665 47.30 -4.19 -7.15
N ASN A 666 47.16 -5.48 -6.88
CA ASN A 666 46.93 -6.53 -7.88
C ASN A 666 45.52 -7.15 -7.78
N GLY A 667 44.53 -6.28 -7.66
CA GLY A 667 43.10 -6.59 -7.51
C GLY A 667 42.39 -5.51 -6.70
N MET A 668 41.13 -5.75 -6.37
CA MET A 668 40.29 -4.84 -5.58
C MET A 668 39.42 -5.64 -4.62
N VAL A 669 39.36 -5.22 -3.35
CA VAL A 669 38.37 -5.73 -2.37
C VAL A 669 37.06 -4.99 -2.56
N LEU A 670 35.93 -5.70 -2.53
CA LEU A 670 34.61 -5.09 -2.65
C LEU A 670 34.00 -4.83 -1.27
N ALA A 671 33.36 -3.68 -1.12
CA ALA A 671 32.72 -3.25 0.12
C ALA A 671 31.43 -2.47 -0.19
N ALA A 672 30.47 -2.45 0.73
CA ALA A 672 29.19 -1.76 0.60
C ALA A 672 29.13 -0.50 1.49
N GLY A 673 28.47 0.54 0.98
CA GLY A 673 28.23 1.80 1.72
C GLY A 673 29.48 2.64 1.99
N GLU A 674 29.26 3.83 2.55
CA GLU A 674 30.34 4.77 2.91
C GLU A 674 31.22 4.26 4.06
N GLU A 675 30.69 3.34 4.89
CA GLU A 675 31.42 2.67 5.97
C GLU A 675 32.32 1.51 5.47
N ALA A 676 32.29 1.20 4.17
CA ALA A 676 33.06 0.12 3.55
C ALA A 676 32.83 -1.24 4.24
N ASP A 677 31.58 -1.67 4.39
CA ASP A 677 31.24 -3.01 4.87
C ASP A 677 31.79 -4.08 3.92
N LEU A 678 32.76 -4.87 4.39
CA LEU A 678 33.51 -5.81 3.55
C LEU A 678 32.60 -6.96 3.10
N LEU A 679 32.38 -7.07 1.79
CA LEU A 679 31.51 -8.10 1.24
C LEU A 679 32.08 -9.49 1.53
N THR A 680 31.24 -10.34 2.12
CA THR A 680 31.56 -11.73 2.44
C THR A 680 30.47 -12.69 1.94
N THR A 681 30.62 -13.99 2.19
CA THR A 681 29.63 -14.99 1.80
C THR A 681 28.86 -15.50 3.02
N HIS A 682 27.53 -15.59 2.93
CA HIS A 682 26.67 -16.13 4.00
C HIS A 682 27.10 -17.54 4.48
N GLY A 683 27.56 -18.40 3.56
CA GLY A 683 27.98 -19.78 3.86
C GLY A 683 29.46 -19.95 4.19
N ASP A 684 30.22 -18.88 4.40
CA ASP A 684 31.66 -18.92 4.70
C ASP A 684 32.51 -19.74 3.70
N SER A 685 32.37 -19.45 2.41
CA SER A 685 33.01 -20.18 1.31
C SER A 685 34.55 -20.21 1.41
N GLU A 686 35.18 -21.24 0.83
CA GLU A 686 36.64 -21.39 0.87
C GLU A 686 37.35 -20.33 -0.01
N PRO A 687 38.55 -19.83 0.39
CA PRO A 687 39.36 -18.96 -0.45
C PRO A 687 39.63 -19.57 -1.84
N GLY A 688 39.50 -18.74 -2.88
CA GLY A 688 39.61 -19.11 -4.28
C GLY A 688 38.32 -19.58 -4.95
N THR A 689 37.22 -19.71 -4.20
CA THR A 689 35.89 -19.97 -4.76
C THR A 689 35.49 -18.84 -5.70
N LYS A 690 35.15 -19.19 -6.95
CA LYS A 690 34.70 -18.23 -7.97
C LYS A 690 33.23 -17.86 -7.75
N ILE A 691 32.94 -16.57 -7.72
CA ILE A 691 31.59 -16.00 -7.67
C ILE A 691 31.08 -15.91 -9.12
N ARG A 692 29.82 -16.32 -9.34
CA ARG A 692 29.23 -16.50 -10.67
C ARG A 692 27.93 -15.77 -10.81
#